data_AF-A0A395RE73-F1
#
_entry.id   AF-A0A395RE73-F1
#
_cell.length_a   1.000
_cell.length_b   1.000
_cell.length_c   1.000
_cell.angle_alpha   90.00
_cell.angle_beta   90.00
_cell.angle_gamma   90.00
#
_symmetry.space_group_name_H-M   'P 1'
#
loop_
_entity.id
_entity.type
_entity.pdbx_description
1 polymer ?
#
loop_
_entity_poly.entity_id
_entity_poly.type
_entity_poly.pdbx_seq_one_letter_code
_entity_poly.pdbx_strand_id
1 'polypeptide(L)'
;MPIIVSIINRPARPWGQAKASSVEVILKATNNKEFTHCKQVIQSSFSVDRSIEGKFILGSKNGLVWAAFNAYSNHHHLTIRPEDIWFAIITQLSSHINANAEKLRHLFVRHKRKKELIVKQAGFLHTADYEAFVQTMTNIMAENIKDPMLPVGSVFLIGAMQQYFSYTLMLTCGLPSVTLLGEVADYEDILCRLDKLEKMGNESTRFAELLRPVVRKMILSFKEPTNPEVKNFWNSIADTHNMSGVTTLTGWITAFCFWNDKGKAQDGGSGCAFDGLSYPSVATQDIPGGFVAVPVKVDDDGTVYSCRMLAGPIGIQGLPDYDYDSTIDGPALLLAIGEQYIRHPGANTKSFFFKKLELAHTVVSVEQQKAEKIAGGTASANHPTCGLIAALMAFVPVTLAAVSKDFTPYVNPFLGTEGPTPGSAYQGGNVFPGATLPFGAVKVGIDTTRWDTRYQANAGYTPEGNVTAITMLHVSGTGGAPTYGLVPQMPLTSIVGVNLLDNLTYMQQRVGHDVTEVGYYRTELKNGIIAEMSASQHAGIMKYDFPADEDRNVLVDISHYLPTRGKETQWYSNGKLERSPDGSRYSGYGVYREGWALGGDFKVYFCGQFNAAPSDVQLFSGIYTDPYWPNTTNVKPIFTKNEWVKGGVDGYQYADRVGALFNFPSNVSSVTSKVGVSWVSADKACQYINDEIPHWDLNTTISEAKDKWNEEVLSKIDVDTKNKTQLEMFYTGLYHAHLMPSNRTGDNPHWTSDEPYYDDYYTLWDTFRCTHALVSLILPSRQIEMVRSMIDIWRHERFMPEGRSHNHNGRVQGGSNSDNILADAYVKKLDTENLVNWTDGYAAMRTNAELQPYNNFDFNDPTGSTKEGRSALDDWKKYGYVSTNYGRSVSKTAEYSLNDFAVSQVAKGEAPDEATKYLNRSSGWQRIWNKDITSHNFTGFLAPLQPNGTVLDGYDPLACGDCNWESISYEGTPWEYSFTVPHDMATLIKFMGGSKEFEKRLDTSFVPGLGTQEQGNNGIGSMIYNPGNEPSFMMPFLYNFVQGRQWKSVMRSKAVVDEYYHTGANGIPGNDDAGSMSSWLVWNMLGLYPVVTQPVYLILSPRFDNISIKLGQAGGTLRVTTQGLSDGPYIQSLKVNGKVWDKSWISHDDLVRKDGKESMLEFTMGAKALEWDSGELPPSPGTL
;
A
#
# COMPACT_ATOMS: atom_id res chain seq x y z
N MET A 1 8.90 34.36 19.37
CA MET A 1 7.77 33.43 19.13
C MET A 1 6.86 34.04 18.08
N PRO A 2 6.21 33.25 17.21
CA PRO A 2 5.25 33.77 16.24
C PRO A 2 4.03 34.37 16.95
N ILE A 3 3.36 35.35 16.32
CA ILE A 3 2.12 35.93 16.84
C ILE A 3 1.02 35.83 15.77
N ILE A 4 -0.09 35.20 16.15
CA ILE A 4 -1.28 35.00 15.32
C ILE A 4 -2.34 36.04 15.71
N VAL A 5 -2.92 36.71 14.71
CA VAL A 5 -3.92 37.76 14.90
C VAL A 5 -5.20 37.40 14.15
N SER A 6 -6.27 37.05 14.86
CA SER A 6 -7.60 36.80 14.26
C SER A 6 -8.26 38.11 13.85
N ILE A 7 -8.59 38.24 12.56
CA ILE A 7 -9.03 39.48 11.92
C ILE A 7 -10.55 39.48 11.67
N ILE A 8 -11.11 38.40 11.10
CA ILE A 8 -12.57 38.17 11.02
C ILE A 8 -12.93 36.77 11.52
N ASN A 9 -14.12 36.62 12.11
CA ASN A 9 -14.61 35.31 12.56
C ASN A 9 -15.30 34.55 11.40
N ARG A 10 -14.49 33.97 10.50
CA ARG A 10 -14.93 33.04 9.44
C ARG A 10 -13.85 31.97 9.18
N PRO A 11 -14.21 30.70 8.96
CA PRO A 11 -13.25 29.65 8.62
C PRO A 11 -12.65 29.87 7.23
N ALA A 12 -11.44 29.37 7.01
CA ALA A 12 -10.77 29.46 5.73
C ALA A 12 -11.30 28.48 4.68
N ARG A 13 -11.07 28.79 3.40
CA ARG A 13 -11.43 27.93 2.26
C ARG A 13 -10.27 27.02 1.82
N PRO A 14 -10.54 25.89 1.14
CA PRO A 14 -9.50 25.04 0.57
C PRO A 14 -8.71 25.71 -0.55
N TRP A 15 -7.39 25.51 -0.58
CA TRP A 15 -6.52 26.07 -1.61
C TRP A 15 -6.63 25.30 -2.95
N GLY A 16 -7.08 25.96 -4.02
CA GLY A 16 -7.42 25.31 -5.30
C GLY A 16 -6.45 25.52 -6.48
N GLN A 17 -5.23 26.03 -6.31
CA GLN A 17 -4.28 26.24 -7.42
C GLN A 17 -3.20 25.16 -7.49
N ALA A 18 -2.98 24.60 -8.68
CA ALA A 18 -2.09 23.46 -8.92
C ALA A 18 -0.60 23.79 -8.73
N LYS A 19 0.06 23.00 -7.87
CA LYS A 19 1.50 23.05 -7.55
C LYS A 19 2.41 23.02 -8.79
N ALA A 20 3.52 23.75 -8.74
CA ALA A 20 4.57 23.67 -9.75
C ALA A 20 5.41 22.38 -9.60
N SER A 21 5.59 21.64 -10.69
CA SER A 21 6.27 20.33 -10.69
C SER A 21 7.80 20.40 -10.83
N SER A 22 8.40 21.54 -11.20
CA SER A 22 9.85 21.69 -11.28
C SER A 22 10.31 23.15 -11.12
N VAL A 23 11.62 23.38 -10.98
CA VAL A 23 12.22 24.74 -10.92
C VAL A 23 11.94 25.51 -12.21
N GLU A 24 11.94 24.83 -13.34
CA GLU A 24 11.62 25.37 -14.67
C GLU A 24 10.17 25.83 -14.74
N VAL A 25 9.23 25.09 -14.13
CA VAL A 25 7.81 25.49 -14.04
C VAL A 25 7.65 26.72 -13.14
N ILE A 26 8.37 26.78 -12.00
CA ILE A 26 8.41 27.97 -11.13
C ILE A 26 8.97 29.18 -11.92
N LEU A 27 10.11 29.02 -12.61
CA LEU A 27 10.75 30.07 -13.40
C LEU A 27 9.86 30.54 -14.55
N LYS A 28 9.14 29.62 -15.22
CA LYS A 28 8.19 29.92 -16.29
C LYS A 28 6.98 30.72 -15.80
N ALA A 29 6.41 30.35 -14.65
CA ALA A 29 5.28 31.07 -14.05
C ALA A 29 5.69 32.46 -13.52
N THR A 30 6.88 32.56 -12.92
CA THR A 30 7.40 33.81 -12.34
C THR A 30 7.94 34.78 -13.39
N ASN A 31 8.63 34.28 -14.42
CA ASN A 31 9.18 35.10 -15.51
C ASN A 31 9.34 34.31 -16.82
N ASN A 32 8.22 34.04 -17.49
CA ASN A 32 8.17 33.36 -18.78
C ASN A 32 9.14 33.94 -19.85
N LYS A 33 9.45 35.24 -19.80
CA LYS A 33 10.36 35.89 -20.77
C LYS A 33 11.83 35.48 -20.55
N GLU A 34 12.30 35.38 -19.32
CA GLU A 34 13.66 34.88 -19.06
C GLU A 34 13.69 33.35 -19.21
N PHE A 35 12.60 32.65 -18.90
CA PHE A 35 12.46 31.22 -19.17
C PHE A 35 12.63 30.86 -20.65
N THR A 36 12.03 31.60 -21.60
CA THR A 36 12.19 31.31 -23.04
C THR A 36 13.61 31.54 -23.59
N HIS A 37 14.51 32.17 -22.82
CA HIS A 37 15.93 32.33 -23.15
C HIS A 37 16.83 31.47 -22.23
N CYS A 38 16.23 30.60 -21.43
CA CYS A 38 16.91 29.71 -20.49
C CYS A 38 16.97 28.28 -21.07
N LYS A 39 18.13 27.86 -21.58
CA LYS A 39 18.32 26.50 -22.10
C LYS A 39 18.25 25.42 -21.01
N GLN A 40 18.76 25.72 -19.82
CA GLN A 40 18.74 24.85 -18.63
C GLN A 40 18.98 25.71 -17.38
N VAL A 41 18.40 25.32 -16.24
CA VAL A 41 18.75 25.87 -14.92
C VAL A 41 19.98 25.14 -14.38
N ILE A 42 21.07 25.86 -14.15
CA ILE A 42 22.34 25.28 -13.68
C ILE A 42 22.39 25.14 -12.15
N GLN A 43 21.70 26.00 -11.40
CA GLN A 43 21.61 25.96 -9.94
C GLN A 43 20.33 26.67 -9.46
N SER A 44 19.84 26.32 -8.28
CA SER A 44 18.70 26.96 -7.62
C SER A 44 18.77 26.80 -6.09
N SER A 45 18.22 27.74 -5.32
CA SER A 45 17.98 27.54 -3.89
C SER A 45 16.90 26.49 -3.58
N PHE A 46 16.14 26.07 -4.59
CA PHE A 46 15.16 24.98 -4.49
C PHE A 46 15.73 23.58 -4.82
N SER A 47 17.05 23.46 -5.07
CA SER A 47 17.67 22.22 -5.55
C SER A 47 18.87 21.74 -4.73
N VAL A 48 18.97 22.14 -3.45
CA VAL A 48 20.08 21.74 -2.55
C VAL A 48 19.63 20.65 -1.56
N ASP A 49 18.41 20.76 -1.02
CA ASP A 49 17.65 19.57 -0.57
C ASP A 49 16.95 18.93 -1.77
N ARG A 50 16.76 17.61 -1.72
CA ARG A 50 16.18 16.85 -2.83
C ARG A 50 14.66 17.08 -2.93
N SER A 51 14.21 17.28 -4.16
CA SER A 51 12.82 17.42 -4.60
C SER A 51 12.08 18.72 -4.24
N ILE A 52 11.23 19.16 -5.17
CA ILE A 52 10.10 20.08 -4.92
C ILE A 52 8.88 19.28 -4.42
N GLU A 53 8.96 17.95 -4.37
CA GLU A 53 7.94 17.05 -3.84
C GLU A 53 7.71 17.33 -2.34
N GLY A 54 6.52 16.99 -1.83
CA GLY A 54 6.03 17.47 -0.53
C GLY A 54 5.62 18.95 -0.49
N LYS A 55 6.48 19.91 -0.87
CA LYS A 55 6.25 21.37 -0.65
C LYS A 55 5.30 21.99 -1.69
N PHE A 56 4.25 22.72 -1.28
CA PHE A 56 3.19 23.21 -2.18
C PHE A 56 3.52 24.58 -2.81
N ILE A 57 4.57 24.63 -3.63
CA ILE A 57 5.11 25.88 -4.19
C ILE A 57 4.45 26.24 -5.53
N LEU A 58 4.09 27.52 -5.68
CA LEU A 58 3.61 28.15 -6.90
C LEU A 58 4.58 29.24 -7.34
N GLY A 59 4.99 29.25 -8.61
CA GLY A 59 5.72 30.39 -9.18
C GLY A 59 4.79 31.60 -9.29
N SER A 60 5.22 32.75 -8.78
CA SER A 60 4.46 33.99 -8.78
C SER A 60 5.31 35.14 -9.26
N LYS A 61 4.77 35.95 -10.17
CA LYS A 61 5.40 37.21 -10.61
C LYS A 61 5.66 38.15 -9.43
N ASN A 62 4.92 38.04 -8.31
CA ASN A 62 5.24 38.70 -7.04
C ASN A 62 4.74 37.88 -5.85
N GLY A 63 5.63 37.17 -5.15
CA GLY A 63 5.24 36.32 -4.03
C GLY A 63 4.36 37.04 -3.00
N LEU A 64 4.83 38.15 -2.43
CA LEU A 64 4.16 38.84 -1.33
C LEU A 64 2.76 39.36 -1.68
N VAL A 65 2.63 40.17 -2.75
CA VAL A 65 1.37 40.87 -3.03
C VAL A 65 0.31 39.88 -3.55
N TRP A 66 0.71 38.85 -4.30
CA TRP A 66 -0.21 37.81 -4.74
C TRP A 66 -0.60 36.83 -3.63
N ALA A 67 0.30 36.53 -2.67
CA ALA A 67 -0.06 35.78 -1.47
C ALA A 67 -1.12 36.53 -0.65
N ALA A 68 -0.86 37.81 -0.34
CA ALA A 68 -1.77 38.65 0.41
C ALA A 68 -3.14 38.80 -0.27
N PHE A 69 -3.16 39.04 -1.59
CA PHE A 69 -4.40 39.14 -2.35
C PHE A 69 -5.19 37.82 -2.37
N ASN A 70 -4.54 36.70 -2.71
CA ASN A 70 -5.23 35.40 -2.80
C ASN A 70 -5.77 34.95 -1.43
N ALA A 71 -5.08 35.26 -0.34
CA ALA A 71 -5.56 35.03 1.01
C ALA A 71 -6.78 35.91 1.35
N TYR A 72 -6.74 37.20 1.04
CA TYR A 72 -7.84 38.14 1.33
C TYR A 72 -9.13 37.79 0.56
N SER A 73 -9.03 37.53 -0.76
CA SER A 73 -10.23 37.34 -1.59
C SER A 73 -10.86 35.94 -1.51
N ASN A 74 -10.10 34.92 -1.10
CA ASN A 74 -10.62 33.56 -0.91
C ASN A 74 -10.85 33.18 0.55
N HIS A 75 -10.50 34.05 1.51
CA HIS A 75 -10.47 33.75 2.93
C HIS A 75 -9.48 32.59 3.25
N HIS A 76 -8.18 32.84 3.12
CA HIS A 76 -7.13 31.95 3.65
C HIS A 76 -6.31 32.68 4.72
N HIS A 77 -5.68 31.95 5.64
CA HIS A 77 -4.79 32.54 6.66
C HIS A 77 -3.44 32.95 6.02
N LEU A 78 -2.84 34.06 6.47
CA LEU A 78 -1.68 34.67 5.82
C LEU A 78 -0.47 34.80 6.77
N THR A 79 0.61 34.08 6.50
CA THR A 79 1.86 34.14 7.28
C THR A 79 2.97 34.88 6.53
N ILE A 80 3.66 35.80 7.22
CA ILE A 80 4.69 36.69 6.64
C ILE A 80 5.90 36.77 7.58
N ARG A 81 7.12 36.68 7.03
CA ARG A 81 8.38 36.89 7.77
C ARG A 81 8.97 38.30 7.54
N PRO A 82 9.92 38.77 8.36
CA PRO A 82 10.56 40.08 8.17
C PRO A 82 11.28 40.18 6.82
N GLU A 83 11.88 39.08 6.35
CA GLU A 83 12.63 39.03 5.10
C GLU A 83 11.72 39.22 3.89
N ASP A 84 10.49 38.71 3.92
CA ASP A 84 9.55 38.81 2.81
C ASP A 84 9.11 40.27 2.59
N ILE A 85 8.91 41.01 3.69
CA ILE A 85 8.69 42.46 3.68
C ILE A 85 9.96 43.20 3.21
N TRP A 86 11.12 42.89 3.77
CA TRP A 86 12.37 43.59 3.44
C TRP A 86 12.83 43.34 1.99
N PHE A 87 12.64 42.12 1.46
CA PHE A 87 12.88 41.81 0.05
C PHE A 87 11.85 42.45 -0.88
N ALA A 88 10.59 42.63 -0.48
CA ALA A 88 9.62 43.40 -1.26
C ALA A 88 10.01 44.89 -1.34
N ILE A 89 10.46 45.48 -0.23
CA ILE A 89 11.00 46.85 -0.15
C ILE A 89 12.27 46.99 -0.99
N ILE A 90 13.25 46.08 -0.83
CA ILE A 90 14.47 46.07 -1.64
C ILE A 90 14.15 45.80 -3.11
N THR A 91 13.12 45.04 -3.46
CA THR A 91 12.70 44.88 -4.85
C THR A 91 12.11 46.17 -5.41
N GLN A 92 11.37 46.97 -4.61
CA GLN A 92 10.90 48.30 -5.03
C GLN A 92 12.05 49.28 -5.20
N LEU A 93 12.98 49.25 -4.26
CA LEU A 93 14.15 50.09 -4.29
C LEU A 93 15.08 49.72 -5.44
N SER A 94 15.38 48.44 -5.65
CA SER A 94 16.21 47.92 -6.75
C SER A 94 15.55 48.22 -8.09
N SER A 95 14.24 47.96 -8.20
CA SER A 95 13.41 48.46 -9.30
C SER A 95 13.67 49.94 -9.57
N HIS A 96 13.62 50.82 -8.55
CA HIS A 96 13.82 52.26 -8.71
C HIS A 96 15.26 52.66 -9.00
N ILE A 97 16.24 52.13 -8.27
CA ILE A 97 17.68 52.26 -8.50
C ILE A 97 17.93 51.94 -9.95
N ASN A 98 17.61 50.72 -10.39
CA ASN A 98 17.73 50.30 -11.78
C ASN A 98 17.04 51.32 -12.68
N ALA A 99 15.71 51.49 -12.63
CA ALA A 99 15.03 52.37 -13.58
C ALA A 99 15.63 53.79 -13.71
N ASN A 100 16.19 54.33 -12.62
CA ASN A 100 16.81 55.65 -12.58
C ASN A 100 18.36 55.66 -12.51
N ALA A 101 19.09 54.54 -12.69
CA ALA A 101 20.56 54.41 -12.52
C ALA A 101 21.45 55.13 -13.57
N GLU A 102 20.94 56.19 -14.20
CA GLU A 102 21.76 57.30 -14.74
C GLU A 102 21.65 58.54 -13.84
N LYS A 103 20.45 58.85 -13.32
CA LYS A 103 20.26 59.82 -12.23
C LYS A 103 20.88 59.31 -10.92
N LEU A 104 20.57 58.08 -10.52
CA LEU A 104 21.10 57.44 -9.29
C LEU A 104 22.47 56.76 -9.50
N ARG A 105 23.09 56.95 -10.66
CA ARG A 105 24.37 56.33 -11.07
C ARG A 105 25.52 56.63 -10.12
N HIS A 106 25.46 57.81 -9.52
CA HIS A 106 26.48 58.36 -8.64
C HIS A 106 26.35 57.87 -7.18
N LEU A 107 25.27 57.14 -6.84
CA LEU A 107 25.01 56.65 -5.48
C LEU A 107 25.27 55.14 -5.31
N PHE A 108 25.19 54.33 -6.38
CA PHE A 108 25.27 52.87 -6.29
C PHE A 108 26.16 52.24 -7.37
N VAL A 109 25.65 52.01 -8.59
CA VAL A 109 26.38 51.55 -9.80
C VAL A 109 25.58 52.00 -11.06
N ARG A 110 25.47 51.24 -12.17
CA ARG A 110 25.45 51.87 -13.52
C ARG A 110 24.42 51.43 -14.60
N HIS A 111 23.39 50.61 -14.33
CA HIS A 111 22.49 50.03 -15.37
C HIS A 111 20.99 50.04 -15.00
N LYS A 112 20.03 50.07 -15.98
CA LYS A 112 18.59 50.43 -15.75
C LYS A 112 17.43 49.42 -16.12
N ARG A 113 16.34 49.18 -15.28
CA ARG A 113 14.84 48.75 -15.49
C ARG A 113 14.04 48.02 -14.31
N LYS A 114 12.72 47.60 -14.43
CA LYS A 114 11.58 47.37 -13.40
C LYS A 114 10.38 46.43 -14.04
N LYS A 115 9.11 45.92 -13.71
CA LYS A 115 7.91 45.80 -12.68
C LYS A 115 6.29 45.77 -13.13
N GLU A 116 5.42 44.69 -13.48
CA GLU A 116 3.82 44.71 -13.68
C GLU A 116 2.67 43.59 -13.08
N LEU A 117 1.26 43.76 -12.84
CA LEU A 117 0.12 43.26 -11.76
C LEU A 117 -1.07 42.12 -11.90
N ILE A 118 -2.46 42.19 -11.54
CA ILE A 118 -3.48 41.68 -10.42
C ILE A 118 -4.81 40.80 -10.79
N VAL A 119 -5.78 40.49 -9.84
CA VAL A 119 -7.26 40.00 -9.95
C VAL A 119 -8.36 40.63 -8.97
N LYS A 120 -9.57 40.00 -8.69
CA LYS A 120 -10.83 40.46 -7.93
C LYS A 120 -11.66 39.29 -7.21
N GLN A 121 -12.93 39.44 -6.71
CA GLN A 121 -13.74 38.47 -5.87
C GLN A 121 -15.16 37.97 -6.39
N ALA A 122 -15.85 36.95 -5.80
CA ALA A 122 -17.12 36.28 -6.33
C ALA A 122 -18.05 35.43 -5.36
N GLY A 123 -19.29 35.05 -5.81
CA GLY A 123 -20.28 34.10 -5.20
C GLY A 123 -21.63 33.92 -6.00
N PHE A 124 -22.46 32.87 -5.80
CA PHE A 124 -23.54 32.44 -6.77
C PHE A 124 -24.94 31.94 -6.26
N LEU A 125 -25.84 31.63 -7.21
CA LEU A 125 -27.32 31.71 -7.21
C LEU A 125 -28.15 30.71 -6.37
N HIS A 126 -27.74 29.44 -6.23
CA HIS A 126 -28.60 28.39 -5.66
C HIS A 126 -28.24 27.95 -4.23
N THR A 127 -27.24 28.59 -3.61
CA THR A 127 -26.69 28.23 -2.29
C THR A 127 -26.39 29.47 -1.44
N ALA A 128 -27.19 30.52 -1.62
CA ALA A 128 -27.14 31.73 -0.79
C ALA A 128 -28.29 31.71 0.23
N ASP A 129 -27.99 32.03 1.48
CA ASP A 129 -28.99 32.15 2.54
C ASP A 129 -29.75 33.49 2.40
N TYR A 130 -31.00 33.39 1.94
CA TYR A 130 -31.89 34.53 1.77
C TYR A 130 -32.78 34.79 3.00
N GLU A 131 -32.83 33.90 3.99
CA GLU A 131 -33.69 34.07 5.17
C GLU A 131 -33.01 34.96 6.22
N ALA A 132 -31.71 34.75 6.46
CA ALA A 132 -30.89 35.63 7.30
C ALA A 132 -30.85 37.09 6.78
N PHE A 133 -30.97 37.28 5.46
CA PHE A 133 -31.11 38.60 4.84
C PHE A 133 -32.44 39.26 5.20
N VAL A 134 -33.57 38.55 5.05
CA VAL A 134 -34.92 39.09 5.28
C VAL A 134 -35.18 39.46 6.75
N GLN A 135 -34.71 38.63 7.69
CA GLN A 135 -34.84 38.95 9.13
C GLN A 135 -34.07 40.23 9.50
N THR A 136 -32.86 40.40 8.97
CA THR A 136 -32.00 41.57 9.24
C THR A 136 -32.64 42.88 8.76
N MET A 137 -33.26 42.88 7.58
CA MET A 137 -33.95 44.07 7.02
C MET A 137 -35.20 44.48 7.81
N THR A 138 -35.86 43.54 8.50
CA THR A 138 -37.18 43.78 9.12
C THR A 138 -37.09 44.65 10.37
N ASN A 139 -36.04 44.52 11.20
CA ASN A 139 -35.93 45.23 12.47
C ASN A 139 -35.67 46.76 12.30
N ILE A 140 -35.05 47.19 11.20
CA ILE A 140 -34.70 48.60 10.96
C ILE A 140 -35.94 49.47 10.70
N MET A 141 -37.05 48.88 10.24
CA MET A 141 -38.29 49.63 9.94
C MET A 141 -39.08 50.08 11.19
N ALA A 142 -38.81 49.52 12.37
CA ALA A 142 -39.56 49.81 13.58
C ALA A 142 -39.28 51.21 14.17
N GLU A 143 -38.11 51.80 13.90
CA GLU A 143 -37.63 53.02 14.58
C GLU A 143 -38.17 54.34 13.99
N ASN A 144 -38.96 54.30 12.91
CA ASN A 144 -39.36 55.48 12.15
C ASN A 144 -40.89 55.73 12.08
N ILE A 145 -41.70 55.04 12.90
CA ILE A 145 -43.16 55.16 12.92
C ILE A 145 -43.60 55.88 14.21
N LYS A 146 -44.54 56.82 14.10
CA LYS A 146 -45.03 57.64 15.22
C LYS A 146 -46.36 57.12 15.77
N ASP A 147 -46.36 56.83 17.06
CA ASP A 147 -47.47 56.32 17.90
C ASP A 147 -47.89 54.85 17.64
N PRO A 148 -47.60 53.89 18.56
CA PRO A 148 -47.66 52.45 18.24
C PRO A 148 -48.79 51.67 18.94
N MET A 149 -49.96 51.50 18.31
CA MET A 149 -50.92 50.43 18.67
C MET A 149 -51.71 49.88 17.48
N LEU A 150 -51.34 48.67 17.01
CA LEU A 150 -52.25 47.55 16.66
C LEU A 150 -51.41 46.34 16.14
N PRO A 151 -51.46 45.15 16.77
CA PRO A 151 -50.47 44.10 16.49
C PRO A 151 -50.95 42.98 15.53
N VAL A 152 -50.75 43.13 14.22
CA VAL A 152 -50.86 42.01 13.24
C VAL A 152 -49.86 42.14 12.08
N GLY A 153 -48.97 41.15 11.93
CA GLY A 153 -48.34 40.73 10.65
C GLY A 153 -47.42 41.73 9.91
N SER A 154 -46.12 41.69 10.18
CA SER A 154 -45.09 42.59 9.61
C SER A 154 -45.05 42.69 8.08
N VAL A 155 -45.41 41.63 7.34
CA VAL A 155 -45.41 41.63 5.86
C VAL A 155 -46.43 42.62 5.28
N PHE A 156 -47.58 42.80 5.94
CA PHE A 156 -48.59 43.78 5.50
C PHE A 156 -48.09 45.23 5.67
N LEU A 157 -47.25 45.50 6.67
CA LEU A 157 -46.66 46.81 6.88
C LEU A 157 -45.63 47.16 5.79
N ILE A 158 -44.84 46.18 5.35
CA ILE A 158 -43.90 46.33 4.22
C ILE A 158 -44.68 46.63 2.93
N GLY A 159 -45.73 45.86 2.63
CA GLY A 159 -46.58 46.08 1.46
C GLY A 159 -47.29 47.45 1.43
N ALA A 160 -47.63 48.00 2.61
CA ALA A 160 -48.27 49.32 2.72
C ALA A 160 -47.31 50.51 2.49
N MET A 161 -45.99 50.31 2.67
CA MET A 161 -44.99 51.39 2.61
C MET A 161 -44.25 51.52 1.26
N GLN A 162 -44.50 50.61 0.31
CA GLN A 162 -43.79 50.50 -0.99
C GLN A 162 -43.86 51.74 -1.91
N GLN A 163 -44.70 52.73 -1.62
CA GLN A 163 -44.75 54.02 -2.35
C GLN A 163 -43.74 55.05 -1.83
N TYR A 164 -43.10 54.80 -0.69
CA TYR A 164 -42.24 55.79 0.00
C TYR A 164 -40.77 55.36 0.13
N PHE A 165 -40.44 54.09 -0.14
CA PHE A 165 -39.11 53.53 0.01
C PHE A 165 -38.75 52.55 -1.11
N SER A 166 -37.45 52.42 -1.40
CA SER A 166 -36.87 51.46 -2.33
C SER A 166 -35.67 50.77 -1.65
N TYR A 167 -35.45 49.49 -1.94
CA TYR A 167 -34.64 48.60 -1.10
C TYR A 167 -33.61 47.80 -1.93
N THR A 168 -32.33 47.80 -1.49
CA THR A 168 -31.19 47.14 -2.18
C THR A 168 -30.16 46.64 -1.13
N LEU A 169 -29.45 45.53 -1.42
CA LEU A 169 -28.40 44.94 -0.56
C LEU A 169 -27.05 44.82 -1.30
N MET A 170 -25.93 44.83 -0.56
CA MET A 170 -24.56 44.53 -1.04
C MET A 170 -23.73 43.83 0.08
N LEU A 171 -22.63 43.14 -0.27
CA LEU A 171 -21.80 42.33 0.65
C LEU A 171 -20.27 42.53 0.40
N THR A 172 -19.41 42.18 1.37
CA THR A 172 -17.94 42.47 1.38
C THR A 172 -17.04 41.31 1.86
N CYS A 173 -15.70 41.47 1.76
CA CYS A 173 -14.65 40.45 1.98
C CYS A 173 -13.80 40.67 3.26
N GLY A 174 -12.81 39.79 3.55
CA GLY A 174 -11.82 39.96 4.63
C GLY A 174 -10.94 38.72 4.91
N LEU A 175 -9.85 38.88 5.68
CA LEU A 175 -8.92 37.79 6.08
C LEU A 175 -9.38 37.07 7.38
N PRO A 176 -9.27 35.73 7.49
CA PRO A 176 -9.48 35.00 8.75
C PRO A 176 -8.47 35.37 9.85
N SER A 177 -7.19 35.09 9.65
CA SER A 177 -6.10 35.53 10.53
C SER A 177 -4.81 35.86 9.76
N VAL A 178 -3.91 36.58 10.44
CA VAL A 178 -2.56 36.90 9.96
C VAL A 178 -1.55 36.43 11.01
N THR A 179 -0.49 35.75 10.56
CA THR A 179 0.61 35.29 11.43
C THR A 179 1.89 36.04 11.08
N LEU A 180 2.54 36.62 12.08
CA LEU A 180 3.83 37.30 11.94
C LEU A 180 4.94 36.46 12.58
N LEU A 181 6.04 36.31 11.84
CA LEU A 181 7.23 35.56 12.24
C LEU A 181 8.40 36.52 12.53
N GLY A 182 9.46 36.04 13.17
CA GLY A 182 10.59 36.87 13.64
C GLY A 182 10.31 37.56 14.99
N GLU A 183 11.09 38.60 15.30
CA GLU A 183 10.95 39.39 16.53
C GLU A 183 10.65 40.87 16.26
N VAL A 184 10.12 41.57 17.27
CA VAL A 184 9.81 43.00 17.21
C VAL A 184 11.01 43.85 16.76
N ALA A 185 12.22 43.47 17.17
CA ALA A 185 13.46 44.16 16.83
C ALA A 185 13.74 44.16 15.31
N ASP A 186 13.36 43.12 14.59
CA ASP A 186 13.59 43.00 13.15
C ASP A 186 12.76 44.03 12.37
N TYR A 187 11.49 44.18 12.76
CA TYR A 187 10.58 45.18 12.19
C TYR A 187 10.95 46.61 12.62
N GLU A 188 11.50 46.79 13.83
CA GLU A 188 12.02 48.08 14.29
C GLU A 188 13.32 48.50 13.54
N ASP A 189 14.21 47.55 13.19
CA ASP A 189 15.35 47.84 12.30
C ASP A 189 14.89 48.10 10.85
N ILE A 190 13.90 47.38 10.33
CA ILE A 190 13.27 47.73 9.03
C ILE A 190 12.77 49.19 9.05
N LEU A 191 12.09 49.61 10.13
CA LEU A 191 11.62 50.99 10.29
C LEU A 191 12.78 52.00 10.33
N CYS A 192 13.88 51.70 11.02
CA CYS A 192 15.09 52.53 11.07
C CYS A 192 15.86 52.56 9.74
N ARG A 193 15.75 51.52 8.91
CA ARG A 193 16.36 51.47 7.57
C ARG A 193 15.63 52.37 6.57
N LEU A 194 14.35 52.71 6.78
CA LEU A 194 13.61 53.62 5.90
C LEU A 194 14.24 55.04 5.84
N ASP A 195 14.87 55.50 6.91
CA ASP A 195 15.62 56.78 7.01
C ASP A 195 16.75 56.91 5.97
N LYS A 196 17.17 55.80 5.36
CA LYS A 196 18.20 55.76 4.30
C LYS A 196 17.58 56.00 2.91
N LEU A 197 16.29 55.71 2.72
CA LEU A 197 15.57 55.89 1.46
C LEU A 197 15.27 57.36 1.18
N GLU A 198 15.01 58.15 2.22
CA GLU A 198 14.75 59.59 2.14
C GLU A 198 15.95 60.37 1.57
N LYS A 199 17.16 59.82 1.71
CA LYS A 199 18.42 60.37 1.19
C LYS A 199 18.61 60.13 -0.32
N MET A 200 17.73 59.39 -0.96
CA MET A 200 17.79 59.06 -2.40
C MET A 200 16.88 59.95 -3.28
N GLY A 201 16.14 60.89 -2.67
CA GLY A 201 15.36 61.93 -3.36
C GLY A 201 13.84 61.82 -3.15
N ASN A 202 13.11 62.86 -3.56
CA ASN A 202 11.71 63.08 -3.16
C ASN A 202 10.75 61.89 -3.43
N GLU A 203 10.96 61.12 -4.51
CA GLU A 203 10.16 59.91 -4.78
C GLU A 203 10.38 58.81 -3.73
N SER A 204 11.63 58.58 -3.29
CA SER A 204 11.95 57.56 -2.28
C SER A 204 11.70 58.03 -0.85
N THR A 205 11.70 59.35 -0.60
CA THR A 205 11.13 59.95 0.61
C THR A 205 9.65 59.61 0.72
N ARG A 206 8.85 59.90 -0.33
CA ARG A 206 7.41 59.62 -0.34
C ARG A 206 7.07 58.12 -0.30
N PHE A 207 7.95 57.27 -0.81
CA PHE A 207 7.85 55.81 -0.60
C PHE A 207 8.10 55.42 0.87
N ALA A 208 9.09 56.01 1.53
CA ALA A 208 9.33 55.77 2.96
C ALA A 208 8.17 56.27 3.84
N GLU A 209 7.60 57.43 3.53
CA GLU A 209 6.41 57.99 4.19
C GLU A 209 5.23 56.99 4.16
N LEU A 210 4.95 56.37 3.01
CA LEU A 210 3.90 55.34 2.87
C LEU A 210 4.22 54.02 3.61
N LEU A 211 5.48 53.64 3.77
CA LEU A 211 5.87 52.40 4.46
C LEU A 211 5.90 52.54 5.99
N ARG A 212 6.27 53.72 6.51
CA ARG A 212 6.41 53.97 7.96
C ARG A 212 5.17 53.59 8.79
N PRO A 213 3.92 53.97 8.44
CA PRO A 213 2.74 53.56 9.22
C PRO A 213 2.44 52.06 9.10
N VAL A 214 2.63 51.46 7.92
CA VAL A 214 2.45 50.01 7.69
C VAL A 214 3.37 49.20 8.60
N VAL A 215 4.67 49.51 8.62
CA VAL A 215 5.65 48.82 9.48
C VAL A 215 5.35 49.08 10.97
N ARG A 216 4.91 50.28 11.35
CA ARG A 216 4.49 50.59 12.73
C ARG A 216 3.27 49.78 13.18
N LYS A 217 2.27 49.56 12.32
CA LYS A 217 1.08 48.75 12.66
C LYS A 217 1.38 47.24 12.63
N MET A 218 2.37 46.79 11.84
CA MET A 218 2.97 45.45 11.99
C MET A 218 3.64 45.30 13.37
N ILE A 219 4.47 46.26 13.80
CA ILE A 219 5.08 46.26 15.15
C ILE A 219 4.00 46.28 16.26
N LEU A 220 2.93 47.06 16.08
CA LEU A 220 1.79 47.09 17.00
C LEU A 220 1.06 45.73 17.07
N SER A 221 1.01 44.99 15.96
CA SER A 221 0.38 43.66 15.92
C SER A 221 1.09 42.65 16.83
N PHE A 222 2.40 42.78 17.07
CA PHE A 222 3.12 41.97 18.06
C PHE A 222 2.86 42.41 19.51
N LYS A 223 2.58 43.70 19.74
CA LYS A 223 2.49 44.29 21.09
C LYS A 223 1.04 44.29 21.63
N GLU A 224 0.07 44.44 20.75
CA GLU A 224 -1.36 44.53 21.07
C GLU A 224 -2.23 43.81 20.01
N PRO A 225 -2.10 42.48 19.82
CA PRO A 225 -2.78 41.76 18.73
C PRO A 225 -4.31 41.87 18.75
N THR A 226 -4.92 42.06 19.92
CA THR A 226 -6.38 42.20 20.05
C THR A 226 -6.91 43.61 19.77
N ASN A 227 -6.05 44.61 19.57
CA ASN A 227 -6.43 46.01 19.40
C ASN A 227 -7.30 46.21 18.13
N PRO A 228 -8.46 46.90 18.21
CA PRO A 228 -9.31 47.17 17.03
C PRO A 228 -8.59 47.89 15.87
N GLU A 229 -7.60 48.74 16.14
CA GLU A 229 -6.79 49.36 15.09
C GLU A 229 -5.93 48.36 14.32
N VAL A 230 -5.41 47.32 14.99
CA VAL A 230 -4.68 46.23 14.33
C VAL A 230 -5.62 45.44 13.42
N LYS A 231 -6.85 45.17 13.85
CA LYS A 231 -7.85 44.50 13.00
C LYS A 231 -8.28 45.36 11.80
N ASN A 232 -8.46 46.67 11.99
CA ASN A 232 -8.77 47.60 10.90
C ASN A 232 -7.60 47.79 9.92
N PHE A 233 -6.36 47.76 10.41
CA PHE A 233 -5.15 47.72 9.59
C PHE A 233 -5.12 46.46 8.70
N TRP A 234 -5.24 45.25 9.26
CA TRP A 234 -5.21 44.04 8.44
C TRP A 234 -6.42 43.89 7.51
N ASN A 235 -7.60 44.40 7.88
CA ASN A 235 -8.76 44.45 6.98
C ASN A 235 -8.62 45.44 5.81
N SER A 236 -7.68 46.40 5.87
CA SER A 236 -7.40 47.38 4.81
C SER A 236 -6.15 47.07 3.96
N ILE A 237 -5.64 45.84 4.07
CA ILE A 237 -4.47 45.35 3.32
C ILE A 237 -4.64 45.49 1.80
N ALA A 238 -5.77 45.03 1.28
CA ALA A 238 -6.10 45.01 -0.14
C ALA A 238 -7.60 45.25 -0.34
N ASP A 239 -7.96 46.01 -1.36
CA ASP A 239 -9.33 46.14 -1.88
C ASP A 239 -9.26 46.21 -3.42
N THR A 240 -10.37 45.95 -4.13
CA THR A 240 -10.36 45.85 -5.60
C THR A 240 -11.61 46.42 -6.27
N HIS A 241 -11.38 47.15 -7.36
CA HIS A 241 -12.43 47.76 -8.17
C HIS A 241 -12.24 47.37 -9.65
N ASN A 242 -13.32 47.27 -10.41
CA ASN A 242 -13.25 47.15 -11.87
C ASN A 242 -14.06 48.26 -12.50
N MET A 243 -13.54 48.82 -13.59
CA MET A 243 -14.35 49.44 -14.64
C MET A 243 -14.03 48.75 -15.97
N SER A 244 -14.80 49.03 -17.02
CA SER A 244 -14.81 48.27 -18.28
C SER A 244 -13.41 47.92 -18.82
N GLY A 245 -13.06 46.64 -18.76
CA GLY A 245 -11.81 46.07 -19.29
C GLY A 245 -10.59 46.12 -18.37
N VAL A 246 -10.63 46.80 -17.21
CA VAL A 246 -9.47 46.91 -16.30
C VAL A 246 -9.88 46.72 -14.84
N THR A 247 -9.24 45.75 -14.19
CA THR A 247 -9.27 45.50 -12.73
C THR A 247 -8.18 46.34 -12.06
N THR A 248 -8.45 46.85 -10.86
CA THR A 248 -7.57 47.78 -10.10
C THR A 248 -7.47 47.38 -8.63
N LEU A 249 -6.26 47.38 -8.08
CA LEU A 249 -5.95 47.11 -6.67
C LEU A 249 -5.77 48.43 -5.89
N THR A 250 -6.31 48.44 -4.67
CA THR A 250 -6.19 49.48 -3.64
C THR A 250 -5.87 48.82 -2.28
N GLY A 251 -5.85 49.58 -1.18
CA GLY A 251 -5.37 49.10 0.13
C GLY A 251 -3.86 49.30 0.32
N TRP A 252 -3.37 49.16 1.56
CA TRP A 252 -2.00 49.57 1.89
C TRP A 252 -0.91 48.69 1.27
N ILE A 253 -1.22 47.46 0.83
CA ILE A 253 -0.27 46.59 0.13
C ILE A 253 0.27 47.20 -1.17
N THR A 254 -0.46 48.16 -1.75
CA THR A 254 -0.04 48.90 -2.94
C THR A 254 1.18 49.81 -2.71
N ALA A 255 1.57 50.09 -1.45
CA ALA A 255 2.86 50.70 -1.13
C ALA A 255 4.01 49.86 -1.71
N PHE A 256 3.96 48.53 -1.55
CA PHE A 256 4.95 47.60 -2.14
C PHE A 256 4.86 47.50 -3.67
N CYS A 257 4.01 48.33 -4.31
CA CYS A 257 3.86 48.49 -5.75
C CYS A 257 4.14 49.93 -6.24
N PHE A 258 4.68 50.82 -5.41
CA PHE A 258 4.70 52.29 -5.61
C PHE A 258 5.27 52.80 -6.94
N TRP A 259 6.14 52.05 -7.63
CA TRP A 259 6.66 52.42 -8.96
C TRP A 259 6.03 51.64 -10.13
N ASN A 260 6.58 51.66 -11.36
CA ASN A 260 6.01 50.99 -12.57
C ASN A 260 7.07 50.34 -13.49
N ASP A 261 6.79 49.33 -14.35
CA ASP A 261 7.80 48.54 -15.14
C ASP A 261 8.97 49.34 -15.73
N LYS A 262 8.72 50.58 -16.12
CA LYS A 262 9.66 51.42 -16.85
C LYS A 262 10.36 52.46 -15.97
N GLY A 263 9.83 52.81 -14.80
CA GLY A 263 10.52 53.69 -13.85
C GLY A 263 9.65 54.58 -13.00
N LYS A 264 8.46 54.90 -13.48
CA LYS A 264 7.57 55.94 -12.96
C LYS A 264 7.05 55.60 -11.56
N ALA A 265 6.71 56.61 -10.74
CA ALA A 265 5.83 56.41 -9.59
C ALA A 265 4.38 56.17 -10.09
N GLN A 266 3.56 55.51 -9.28
CA GLN A 266 2.13 55.24 -9.53
C GLN A 266 1.24 56.02 -8.55
N ASP A 267 1.65 57.23 -8.23
CA ASP A 267 1.11 58.09 -7.18
C ASP A 267 -0.10 58.93 -7.61
N GLY A 268 -0.78 58.53 -8.70
CA GLY A 268 -1.75 59.33 -9.44
C GLY A 268 -3.18 58.78 -9.50
N GLY A 269 -3.60 58.01 -8.49
CA GLY A 269 -4.96 57.43 -8.42
C GLY A 269 -5.60 57.61 -7.04
N SER A 270 -6.92 57.73 -7.00
CA SER A 270 -7.73 57.85 -5.79
C SER A 270 -7.89 56.51 -5.08
N GLY A 271 -6.80 55.98 -4.51
CA GLY A 271 -6.80 54.76 -3.71
C GLY A 271 -7.30 54.99 -2.29
N CYS A 272 -7.41 53.90 -1.52
CA CYS A 272 -7.84 53.95 -0.12
C CYS A 272 -6.88 54.78 0.73
N ALA A 273 -7.44 55.59 1.64
CA ALA A 273 -6.67 56.29 2.65
C ALA A 273 -6.50 55.41 3.90
N PHE A 274 -5.27 55.35 4.43
CA PHE A 274 -4.95 54.66 5.69
C PHE A 274 -3.93 55.49 6.49
N ASP A 275 -4.14 55.61 7.80
CA ASP A 275 -3.32 56.43 8.73
C ASP A 275 -3.06 57.87 8.21
N GLY A 276 -4.08 58.47 7.58
CA GLY A 276 -4.02 59.81 6.99
C GLY A 276 -3.35 59.91 5.61
N LEU A 277 -2.72 58.84 5.10
CA LEU A 277 -2.05 58.82 3.80
C LEU A 277 -2.91 58.13 2.73
N SER A 278 -2.92 58.67 1.51
CA SER A 278 -3.55 58.03 0.34
C SER A 278 -2.59 57.06 -0.33
N TYR A 279 -2.97 55.79 -0.44
CA TYR A 279 -2.15 54.76 -1.08
C TYR A 279 -2.44 54.68 -2.59
N PRO A 280 -1.46 54.24 -3.42
CA PRO A 280 -1.65 54.07 -4.85
C PRO A 280 -2.88 53.22 -5.22
N SER A 281 -3.52 53.56 -6.34
CA SER A 281 -4.55 52.75 -7.01
C SER A 281 -3.98 52.24 -8.33
N VAL A 282 -3.97 50.92 -8.55
CA VAL A 282 -2.95 50.28 -9.40
C VAL A 282 -3.50 49.18 -10.33
N ALA A 283 -3.19 49.29 -11.64
CA ALA A 283 -3.68 48.46 -12.77
C ALA A 283 -3.28 46.95 -12.77
N THR A 284 -4.07 45.99 -13.30
CA THR A 284 -3.65 44.55 -13.53
C THR A 284 -2.35 44.35 -14.31
N GLN A 285 -1.87 45.42 -14.92
CA GLN A 285 -0.64 45.52 -15.68
C GLN A 285 0.42 46.38 -14.97
N ASP A 286 0.43 46.52 -13.61
CA ASP A 286 1.45 47.27 -12.81
C ASP A 286 1.85 46.93 -11.29
N ILE A 287 2.17 45.67 -10.88
CA ILE A 287 2.82 45.17 -9.60
C ILE A 287 4.31 45.04 -9.87
N PRO A 288 5.20 44.74 -8.94
CA PRO A 288 6.53 44.24 -9.27
C PRO A 288 6.59 42.83 -9.85
N GLY A 289 7.47 42.61 -10.84
CA GLY A 289 8.33 41.45 -10.71
C GLY A 289 8.94 41.48 -9.31
N GLY A 290 8.54 40.56 -8.44
CA GLY A 290 8.91 40.47 -7.02
C GLY A 290 10.36 40.02 -6.82
N PHE A 291 11.20 40.28 -7.82
CA PHE A 291 12.54 39.75 -7.97
C PHE A 291 13.35 40.69 -8.84
N VAL A 292 14.67 40.54 -8.77
CA VAL A 292 15.64 41.27 -9.58
C VAL A 292 16.39 40.28 -10.47
N ALA A 293 16.86 40.72 -11.64
CA ALA A 293 17.59 39.88 -12.60
C ALA A 293 18.88 40.57 -13.07
N VAL A 294 20.01 39.87 -13.02
CA VAL A 294 21.36 40.40 -13.31
C VAL A 294 22.09 39.47 -14.29
N PRO A 295 22.60 39.96 -15.43
CA PRO A 295 23.46 39.16 -16.30
C PRO A 295 24.88 39.03 -15.71
N VAL A 296 25.47 37.85 -15.80
CA VAL A 296 26.82 37.52 -15.34
C VAL A 296 27.53 36.61 -16.33
N LYS A 297 28.83 36.39 -16.13
CA LYS A 297 29.59 35.36 -16.82
C LYS A 297 30.17 34.38 -15.80
N VAL A 298 30.17 33.11 -16.15
CA VAL A 298 30.74 32.02 -15.35
C VAL A 298 31.84 31.38 -16.19
N ASP A 299 33.07 31.42 -15.69
CA ASP A 299 34.20 30.73 -16.31
C ASP A 299 34.38 29.39 -15.59
N ASP A 300 34.29 28.30 -16.33
CA ASP A 300 34.40 26.93 -15.82
C ASP A 300 35.44 26.19 -16.67
N ASP A 301 36.58 25.89 -16.04
CA ASP A 301 37.83 25.39 -16.61
C ASP A 301 38.25 26.03 -17.96
N GLY A 302 38.12 27.35 -18.06
CA GLY A 302 38.48 28.14 -19.25
C GLY A 302 37.36 28.31 -20.28
N THR A 303 36.18 27.72 -20.04
CA THR A 303 34.99 27.89 -20.87
C THR A 303 34.07 28.96 -20.28
N VAL A 304 34.05 30.14 -20.92
CA VAL A 304 33.28 31.30 -20.42
C VAL A 304 31.81 31.26 -20.88
N TYR A 305 30.95 30.76 -20.00
CA TYR A 305 29.50 30.79 -20.14
C TYR A 305 28.92 32.18 -19.84
N SER A 306 27.89 32.59 -20.61
CA SER A 306 27.17 33.85 -20.40
C SER A 306 25.77 33.57 -19.87
N CYS A 307 25.44 34.13 -18.70
CA CYS A 307 24.37 33.64 -17.82
C CYS A 307 23.56 34.76 -17.16
N ARG A 308 22.46 34.43 -16.46
CA ARG A 308 21.65 35.41 -15.71
C ARG A 308 21.17 34.86 -14.36
N MET A 309 21.32 35.69 -13.32
CA MET A 309 20.91 35.42 -11.94
C MET A 309 19.60 36.11 -11.60
N LEU A 310 18.69 35.41 -10.91
CA LEU A 310 17.42 35.94 -10.40
C LEU A 310 17.34 35.79 -8.88
N ALA A 311 16.86 36.81 -8.16
CA ALA A 311 16.75 36.82 -6.70
C ALA A 311 15.52 37.61 -6.21
N GLY A 312 14.82 37.09 -5.17
CA GLY A 312 13.65 37.72 -4.52
C GLY A 312 12.53 36.70 -4.20
N PRO A 313 11.39 37.12 -3.63
CA PRO A 313 10.19 36.29 -3.47
C PRO A 313 9.57 35.88 -4.82
N ILE A 314 10.16 34.85 -5.42
CA ILE A 314 9.84 34.25 -6.73
C ILE A 314 8.73 33.18 -6.68
N GLY A 315 8.03 33.03 -5.56
CA GLY A 315 6.94 32.07 -5.40
C GLY A 315 6.10 32.28 -4.15
N ILE A 316 5.08 31.44 -3.99
CA ILE A 316 4.17 31.36 -2.85
C ILE A 316 4.14 29.90 -2.40
N GLN A 317 4.22 29.61 -1.10
CA GLN A 317 4.07 28.25 -0.58
C GLN A 317 2.74 28.11 0.16
N GLY A 318 1.91 27.17 -0.29
CA GLY A 318 0.85 26.59 0.53
C GLY A 318 1.45 25.60 1.52
N LEU A 319 0.96 25.62 2.75
CA LEU A 319 1.11 24.52 3.70
C LEU A 319 -0.25 23.82 3.86
N PRO A 320 -0.29 22.51 4.09
CA PRO A 320 -1.44 21.89 4.72
C PRO A 320 -1.60 22.41 6.16
N ASP A 321 -2.73 22.10 6.81
CA ASP A 321 -2.79 22.17 8.26
C ASP A 321 -1.75 21.25 8.92
N TYR A 322 -1.42 21.55 10.18
CA TYR A 322 -0.34 20.95 10.99
C TYR A 322 1.09 21.30 10.53
N ASP A 323 1.67 22.36 11.13
CA ASP A 323 2.55 22.16 12.30
C ASP A 323 3.01 23.52 12.89
N TYR A 324 2.38 23.93 14.01
CA TYR A 324 2.99 24.68 15.11
C TYR A 324 1.99 24.73 16.30
N ASP A 325 2.49 24.61 17.52
CA ASP A 325 1.69 24.25 18.71
C ASP A 325 0.69 25.33 19.20
N SER A 326 -0.38 24.87 19.86
CA SER A 326 -1.44 25.60 20.60
C SER A 326 -2.57 26.33 19.84
N THR A 327 -3.57 25.53 19.44
CA THR A 327 -5.04 25.82 19.39
C THR A 327 -5.67 26.74 18.31
N ILE A 328 -6.79 26.23 17.76
CA ILE A 328 -7.82 26.84 16.87
C ILE A 328 -7.53 26.80 15.36
N ASP A 329 -8.56 26.44 14.60
CA ASP A 329 -8.53 25.84 13.24
C ASP A 329 -8.13 26.78 12.08
N GLY A 330 -7.41 26.22 11.09
CA GLY A 330 -7.50 26.63 9.69
C GLY A 330 -6.15 26.81 8.93
N PRO A 331 -6.08 26.42 7.63
CA PRO A 331 -4.81 26.21 6.94
C PRO A 331 -4.04 27.50 6.61
N ALA A 332 -2.75 27.49 6.95
CA ALA A 332 -1.85 28.65 6.85
C ALA A 332 -1.09 28.73 5.51
N LEU A 333 -1.26 29.85 4.79
CA LEU A 333 -0.34 30.23 3.71
C LEU A 333 0.96 30.79 4.32
N LEU A 334 2.12 30.45 3.75
CA LEU A 334 3.42 30.92 4.28
C LEU A 334 4.38 31.30 3.14
N LEU A 335 5.03 32.46 3.27
CA LEU A 335 6.19 32.80 2.43
C LEU A 335 7.45 32.21 3.04
N ALA A 336 8.16 31.38 2.28
CA ALA A 336 9.44 30.80 2.67
C ALA A 336 10.50 30.99 1.58
N ILE A 337 11.72 31.27 2.03
CA ILE A 337 12.97 31.30 1.27
C ILE A 337 13.96 30.58 2.18
N GLY A 338 14.56 29.49 1.71
CA GLY A 338 15.28 28.52 2.55
C GLY A 338 16.77 28.79 2.77
N GLU A 339 17.25 28.39 3.95
CA GLU A 339 18.66 28.47 4.37
C GLU A 339 19.42 27.14 4.16
N GLN A 340 20.71 27.11 4.48
CA GLN A 340 21.61 25.96 4.29
C GLN A 340 22.19 25.44 5.61
N TYR A 341 22.59 24.16 5.63
CA TYR A 341 23.80 23.73 6.32
C TYR A 341 24.60 22.72 5.48
N ILE A 342 25.93 22.78 5.60
CA ILE A 342 26.89 21.94 4.85
C ILE A 342 27.73 21.12 5.84
N ARG A 343 28.01 19.85 5.52
CA ARG A 343 29.14 19.10 6.07
C ARG A 343 29.83 18.27 4.99
N HIS A 344 31.13 18.51 4.81
CA HIS A 344 32.07 17.59 4.17
C HIS A 344 33.15 17.18 5.20
N PRO A 345 33.68 15.94 5.14
CA PRO A 345 34.83 15.51 5.94
C PRO A 345 36.17 15.83 5.23
N GLY A 346 37.24 15.96 6.01
CA GLY A 346 38.62 16.10 5.49
C GLY A 346 39.22 17.49 5.73
N ALA A 347 40.43 17.56 6.32
CA ALA A 347 40.97 18.78 6.92
C ALA A 347 42.07 19.50 6.11
N ASN A 348 42.36 20.73 6.54
CA ASN A 348 43.63 21.48 6.41
C ASN A 348 43.98 22.18 5.07
N THR A 349 43.66 23.48 4.98
CA THR A 349 44.69 24.52 4.67
C THR A 349 44.28 25.89 5.28
N LYS A 350 45.14 26.92 5.19
CA LYS A 350 45.10 28.11 6.08
C LYS A 350 44.64 29.41 5.39
N SER A 351 43.82 30.21 6.11
CA SER A 351 43.74 31.71 6.18
C SER A 351 43.87 32.58 4.90
N PHE A 352 43.21 33.74 4.72
CA PHE A 352 42.87 34.80 5.70
C PHE A 352 41.69 35.67 5.21
N PHE A 353 40.90 36.22 6.14
CA PHE A 353 39.95 37.36 6.03
C PHE A 353 39.49 37.89 4.64
N PHE A 354 38.17 37.85 4.41
CA PHE A 354 37.33 39.07 4.58
C PHE A 354 35.91 38.68 5.02
N LYS A 355 35.17 39.60 5.66
CA LYS A 355 33.86 39.33 6.31
C LYS A 355 32.79 40.30 5.80
N LYS A 356 31.52 39.85 5.76
CA LYS A 356 30.29 40.55 5.30
C LYS A 356 30.10 40.67 3.77
N LEU A 357 29.43 39.67 3.17
CA LEU A 357 28.42 39.88 2.09
C LEU A 357 27.62 38.59 1.81
N GLU A 358 26.94 38.08 2.84
CA GLU A 358 25.92 37.04 2.71
C GLU A 358 24.55 37.67 2.38
N LEU A 359 23.61 36.89 1.82
CA LEU A 359 22.26 37.23 1.29
C LEU A 359 22.15 37.63 -0.20
N ALA A 360 22.24 36.65 -1.10
CA ALA A 360 21.49 36.62 -2.36
C ALA A 360 21.41 35.18 -2.95
N HIS A 361 20.22 34.62 -3.10
CA HIS A 361 20.02 33.33 -3.80
C HIS A 361 20.09 33.51 -5.33
N THR A 362 20.39 32.43 -6.06
CA THR A 362 20.95 32.51 -7.42
C THR A 362 20.42 31.42 -8.36
N VAL A 363 20.33 31.75 -9.66
CA VAL A 363 20.02 30.88 -10.81
C VAL A 363 20.99 31.21 -11.97
N VAL A 364 21.25 30.31 -12.93
CA VAL A 364 22.26 30.47 -14.01
C VAL A 364 21.84 29.65 -15.27
N SER A 365 22.09 30.10 -16.52
CA SER A 365 21.66 29.45 -17.79
C SER A 365 22.42 29.94 -19.05
N VAL A 366 22.40 29.24 -20.22
CA VAL A 366 23.36 29.43 -21.37
C VAL A 366 22.73 29.31 -22.80
N GLU A 367 23.22 30.02 -23.83
CA GLU A 367 22.77 29.97 -25.25
C GLU A 367 23.72 29.21 -26.25
N GLN A 368 23.51 29.29 -27.59
CA GLN A 368 23.91 28.28 -28.60
C GLN A 368 24.55 28.83 -29.92
N GLN A 369 25.50 28.09 -30.54
CA GLN A 369 25.76 28.10 -32.01
C GLN A 369 26.36 26.76 -32.56
N LYS A 370 26.93 26.71 -33.79
CA LYS A 370 26.74 25.57 -34.75
C LYS A 370 27.97 25.18 -35.65
N ALA A 371 28.07 23.88 -36.03
CA ALA A 371 28.83 23.28 -37.18
C ALA A 371 30.40 23.20 -37.09
N GLU A 372 31.18 22.35 -37.80
CA GLU A 372 30.92 21.30 -38.84
C GLU A 372 32.05 20.19 -38.95
N LYS A 373 31.84 19.16 -39.81
CA LYS A 373 32.63 17.93 -40.21
C LYS A 373 34.17 18.05 -40.44
N ILE A 374 35.01 16.98 -40.53
CA ILE A 374 35.15 15.89 -41.58
C ILE A 374 36.10 14.72 -41.13
N ALA A 375 35.86 13.47 -41.64
CA ALA A 375 36.64 12.20 -41.83
C ALA A 375 38.02 11.91 -41.13
N GLY A 376 38.54 10.67 -40.96
CA GLY A 376 38.22 9.26 -41.40
C GLY A 376 39.49 8.53 -41.91
N GLY A 377 39.70 7.19 -41.97
CA GLY A 377 38.97 5.93 -41.62
C GLY A 377 39.75 4.65 -42.09
N THR A 378 39.18 3.42 -41.97
CA THR A 378 39.68 2.06 -42.45
C THR A 378 40.92 1.42 -41.76
N ALA A 379 41.16 0.08 -41.71
CA ALA A 379 40.33 -1.16 -41.76
C ALA A 379 41.13 -2.48 -41.44
N SER A 380 40.45 -3.58 -41.04
CA SER A 380 40.86 -5.03 -41.10
C SER A 380 41.99 -5.55 -40.15
N ALA A 381 42.17 -6.86 -39.79
CA ALA A 381 41.38 -8.12 -39.93
C ALA A 381 41.90 -9.32 -39.06
N ASN A 382 41.07 -10.38 -38.93
CA ASN A 382 41.34 -11.84 -38.70
C ASN A 382 41.94 -12.45 -37.39
N HIS A 383 41.11 -13.25 -36.69
CA HIS A 383 41.19 -14.73 -36.37
C HIS A 383 42.54 -15.50 -36.24
N PRO A 384 42.62 -16.66 -35.51
CA PRO A 384 41.60 -17.73 -35.40
C PRO A 384 41.42 -18.42 -34.01
N THR A 385 40.86 -19.65 -34.01
CA THR A 385 40.13 -20.35 -32.92
C THR A 385 40.83 -21.61 -32.32
N CYS A 386 40.45 -22.00 -31.09
CA CYS A 386 40.52 -23.37 -30.56
C CYS A 386 39.59 -23.53 -29.33
N GLY A 387 38.90 -24.65 -29.02
CA GLY A 387 38.65 -25.85 -29.84
C GLY A 387 38.69 -27.20 -29.08
N LEU A 388 37.70 -27.55 -28.23
CA LEU A 388 37.64 -28.87 -27.57
C LEU A 388 36.20 -29.35 -27.26
N ILE A 389 35.92 -30.63 -27.52
CA ILE A 389 34.68 -31.36 -27.19
C ILE A 389 35.07 -32.65 -26.46
N ALA A 390 34.31 -33.04 -25.44
CA ALA A 390 34.43 -34.35 -24.79
C ALA A 390 33.06 -35.04 -24.77
N ALA A 391 33.03 -36.33 -25.10
CA ALA A 391 31.83 -37.16 -25.11
C ALA A 391 31.96 -38.30 -24.09
N LEU A 392 30.86 -38.65 -23.43
CA LEU A 392 30.76 -39.75 -22.49
C LEU A 392 29.46 -40.52 -22.73
N MET A 393 29.55 -41.85 -22.82
CA MET A 393 28.42 -42.73 -23.11
C MET A 393 27.61 -43.02 -21.84
N ALA A 394 26.29 -42.84 -21.91
CA ALA A 394 25.37 -43.30 -20.87
C ALA A 394 24.88 -44.73 -21.17
N PHE A 395 25.04 -45.64 -20.22
CA PHE A 395 24.29 -46.90 -20.21
C PHE A 395 22.89 -46.63 -19.66
N VAL A 396 21.85 -46.99 -20.41
CA VAL A 396 20.45 -46.90 -19.94
C VAL A 396 20.00 -48.27 -19.42
N PRO A 397 19.78 -48.46 -18.11
CA PRO A 397 19.06 -49.61 -17.60
C PRO A 397 17.56 -49.41 -17.87
N VAL A 398 16.91 -50.37 -18.52
CA VAL A 398 15.45 -50.35 -18.69
C VAL A 398 14.79 -50.75 -17.38
N THR A 399 14.41 -49.77 -16.57
CA THR A 399 13.51 -49.97 -15.44
C THR A 399 12.07 -50.12 -15.94
N LEU A 400 11.40 -51.18 -15.50
CA LEU A 400 9.95 -51.30 -15.65
C LEU A 400 9.30 -50.25 -14.74
N ALA A 401 8.74 -49.20 -15.34
CA ALA A 401 8.00 -48.19 -14.60
C ALA A 401 6.76 -48.83 -13.97
N ALA A 402 6.70 -48.84 -12.63
CA ALA A 402 5.45 -49.07 -11.92
C ALA A 402 4.53 -47.88 -12.20
N VAL A 403 3.29 -48.13 -12.61
CA VAL A 403 2.29 -47.06 -12.81
C VAL A 403 2.08 -46.37 -11.46
N SER A 404 2.39 -45.07 -11.40
CA SER A 404 2.13 -44.23 -10.23
C SER A 404 0.63 -44.17 -9.95
N LYS A 405 0.27 -44.14 -8.66
CA LYS A 405 -1.09 -43.79 -8.25
C LYS A 405 -1.30 -42.30 -8.58
N ASP A 406 -2.26 -42.02 -9.44
CA ASP A 406 -2.74 -40.66 -9.69
C ASP A 406 -3.68 -40.25 -8.55
N PHE A 407 -3.40 -39.11 -7.93
CA PHE A 407 -4.17 -38.52 -6.84
C PHE A 407 -5.00 -37.30 -7.30
N THR A 408 -4.76 -36.80 -8.52
CA THR A 408 -5.45 -35.62 -9.06
C THR A 408 -6.98 -35.76 -9.19
N PRO A 409 -7.58 -36.95 -9.40
CA PRO A 409 -9.04 -37.14 -9.37
C PRO A 409 -9.68 -37.02 -7.98
N TYR A 410 -8.90 -36.71 -6.93
CA TYR A 410 -9.37 -36.36 -5.59
C TYR A 410 -9.17 -34.88 -5.25
N VAL A 411 -8.85 -34.03 -6.22
CA VAL A 411 -8.72 -32.58 -6.01
C VAL A 411 -9.89 -31.87 -6.69
N ASN A 412 -10.57 -31.01 -5.94
CA ASN A 412 -11.70 -30.20 -6.42
C ASN A 412 -11.38 -28.69 -6.22
N PRO A 413 -10.71 -28.04 -7.18
CA PRO A 413 -10.34 -26.62 -7.08
C PRO A 413 -11.49 -25.61 -6.90
N PHE A 414 -12.77 -26.02 -6.93
CA PHE A 414 -13.89 -25.14 -6.56
C PHE A 414 -14.14 -25.05 -5.04
N LEU A 415 -13.54 -25.93 -4.22
CA LEU A 415 -13.77 -25.99 -2.78
C LEU A 415 -13.26 -24.71 -2.10
N GLY A 416 -14.17 -23.83 -1.65
CA GLY A 416 -13.85 -22.50 -1.13
C GLY A 416 -13.99 -21.36 -2.15
N THR A 417 -14.56 -21.58 -3.34
CA THR A 417 -14.87 -20.51 -4.31
C THR A 417 -16.22 -19.81 -4.07
N GLU A 418 -17.02 -20.36 -3.16
CA GLU A 418 -18.32 -19.85 -2.73
C GLU A 418 -18.35 -19.74 -1.19
N GLY A 419 -19.25 -18.93 -0.63
CA GLY A 419 -19.49 -18.82 0.81
C GLY A 419 -20.87 -19.37 1.23
N PRO A 420 -21.30 -19.16 2.48
CA PRO A 420 -22.59 -19.62 2.99
C PRO A 420 -23.82 -18.96 2.31
N THR A 421 -23.61 -17.94 1.46
CA THR A 421 -24.64 -17.40 0.55
C THR A 421 -24.38 -17.93 -0.86
N PRO A 422 -25.26 -18.76 -1.45
CA PRO A 422 -25.13 -19.21 -2.83
C PRO A 422 -25.00 -18.06 -3.84
N GLY A 423 -24.17 -18.25 -4.85
CA GLY A 423 -23.82 -17.26 -5.87
C GLY A 423 -22.76 -16.23 -5.46
N SER A 424 -22.23 -16.29 -4.24
CA SER A 424 -21.39 -15.27 -3.62
C SER A 424 -20.15 -15.87 -2.97
N ALA A 425 -18.97 -15.29 -3.20
CA ALA A 425 -17.72 -15.67 -2.52
C ALA A 425 -17.53 -15.02 -1.13
N TYR A 426 -18.37 -14.06 -0.72
CA TYR A 426 -18.33 -13.48 0.64
C TYR A 426 -18.54 -14.55 1.71
N GLN A 427 -17.70 -14.55 2.76
CA GLN A 427 -17.57 -15.62 3.77
C GLN A 427 -17.22 -17.00 3.16
N GLY A 428 -16.62 -17.01 1.97
CA GLY A 428 -16.04 -18.19 1.34
C GLY A 428 -14.51 -18.21 1.43
N GLY A 429 -13.91 -19.27 0.90
CA GLY A 429 -12.46 -19.48 0.89
C GLY A 429 -11.65 -18.46 0.08
N ASN A 430 -12.24 -17.70 -0.84
CA ASN A 430 -11.53 -16.84 -1.80
C ASN A 430 -10.40 -17.60 -2.56
N VAL A 431 -10.55 -18.91 -2.79
CA VAL A 431 -9.52 -19.75 -3.45
C VAL A 431 -9.46 -19.50 -4.96
N PHE A 432 -8.32 -19.82 -5.56
CA PHE A 432 -8.10 -19.76 -7.00
C PHE A 432 -8.44 -21.10 -7.69
N PRO A 433 -9.48 -21.18 -8.55
CA PRO A 433 -9.89 -22.43 -9.21
C PRO A 433 -9.21 -22.69 -10.57
N GLY A 434 -8.34 -21.80 -11.04
CA GLY A 434 -7.68 -21.92 -12.34
C GLY A 434 -6.48 -22.87 -12.34
N ALA A 435 -5.80 -22.98 -13.49
CA ALA A 435 -4.66 -23.86 -13.66
C ALA A 435 -3.35 -23.26 -13.12
N THR A 436 -2.60 -24.06 -12.34
CA THR A 436 -1.25 -23.71 -11.85
C THR A 436 -0.47 -24.96 -11.43
N LEU A 437 0.83 -24.80 -11.17
CA LEU A 437 1.72 -25.81 -10.58
C LEU A 437 1.88 -25.59 -9.06
N PRO A 438 2.44 -26.55 -8.30
CA PRO A 438 2.84 -26.31 -6.91
C PRO A 438 3.80 -25.11 -6.82
N PHE A 439 3.45 -24.12 -6.00
CA PHE A 439 4.15 -22.85 -5.88
C PHE A 439 4.36 -22.11 -7.22
N GLY A 440 3.45 -22.30 -8.19
CA GLY A 440 3.50 -21.71 -9.52
C GLY A 440 3.45 -20.18 -9.49
N ALA A 441 4.36 -19.51 -10.20
CA ALA A 441 4.32 -18.05 -10.35
C ALA A 441 3.18 -17.61 -11.28
N VAL A 442 2.90 -18.40 -12.32
CA VAL A 442 1.72 -18.24 -13.16
C VAL A 442 0.55 -19.08 -12.64
N LYS A 443 -0.63 -18.44 -12.62
CA LYS A 443 -1.92 -18.95 -12.16
C LYS A 443 -2.96 -18.50 -13.17
N VAL A 444 -3.30 -19.36 -14.13
CA VAL A 444 -4.12 -19.02 -15.32
C VAL A 444 -5.59 -19.29 -15.05
N GLY A 445 -6.42 -18.25 -15.07
CA GLY A 445 -7.84 -18.34 -14.72
C GLY A 445 -8.65 -17.18 -15.28
N ILE A 446 -9.97 -17.23 -15.07
CA ILE A 446 -10.87 -16.12 -15.43
C ILE A 446 -10.91 -15.04 -14.34
N ASP A 447 -10.81 -13.80 -14.76
CA ASP A 447 -11.21 -12.65 -13.96
C ASP A 447 -12.73 -12.47 -14.09
N THR A 448 -13.42 -12.31 -12.97
CA THR A 448 -14.88 -12.17 -12.91
C THR A 448 -15.30 -10.97 -12.08
N THR A 449 -16.44 -10.36 -12.41
CA THR A 449 -16.96 -9.18 -11.67
C THR A 449 -18.47 -9.19 -11.50
N ARG A 450 -18.95 -8.74 -10.34
CA ARG A 450 -20.36 -8.60 -9.96
C ARG A 450 -20.59 -7.25 -9.26
N TRP A 451 -21.80 -6.68 -9.39
CA TRP A 451 -22.07 -5.28 -8.98
C TRP A 451 -23.02 -5.12 -7.78
N ASP A 452 -22.75 -5.82 -6.69
CA ASP A 452 -23.45 -5.66 -5.41
C ASP A 452 -22.47 -5.47 -4.25
N THR A 453 -22.94 -5.40 -3.00
CA THR A 453 -22.12 -5.16 -1.79
C THR A 453 -21.52 -6.42 -1.17
N ARG A 454 -21.72 -7.60 -1.77
CA ARG A 454 -21.14 -8.89 -1.36
C ARG A 454 -20.11 -9.43 -2.36
N TYR A 455 -19.78 -8.65 -3.40
CA TYR A 455 -18.72 -9.00 -4.32
C TYR A 455 -17.36 -9.04 -3.60
N GLN A 456 -16.83 -10.25 -3.49
CA GLN A 456 -15.41 -10.55 -3.33
C GLN A 456 -14.99 -11.47 -4.47
N ALA A 457 -13.74 -11.33 -4.88
CA ALA A 457 -13.08 -12.14 -5.90
C ALA A 457 -11.57 -11.93 -5.78
N ASN A 458 -11.01 -12.17 -4.59
CA ASN A 458 -9.61 -11.82 -4.33
C ASN A 458 -8.63 -12.69 -5.14
N ALA A 459 -9.07 -13.88 -5.53
CA ALA A 459 -8.45 -14.78 -6.51
C ALA A 459 -9.08 -14.67 -7.93
N GLY A 460 -9.68 -13.53 -8.28
CA GLY A 460 -10.34 -13.27 -9.56
C GLY A 460 -11.70 -13.91 -9.78
N TYR A 461 -11.98 -15.02 -9.10
CA TYR A 461 -13.21 -15.80 -9.25
C TYR A 461 -14.32 -15.44 -8.24
N THR A 462 -15.56 -15.39 -8.71
CA THR A 462 -16.78 -15.39 -7.90
C THR A 462 -17.91 -16.13 -8.65
N PRO A 463 -18.80 -16.91 -8.01
CA PRO A 463 -19.63 -17.89 -8.73
C PRO A 463 -20.59 -17.32 -9.79
N GLU A 464 -21.25 -16.19 -9.53
CA GLU A 464 -22.19 -15.55 -10.49
C GLU A 464 -21.61 -14.31 -11.21
N GLY A 465 -20.28 -14.10 -11.17
CA GLY A 465 -19.63 -12.97 -11.86
C GLY A 465 -19.60 -13.10 -13.39
N ASN A 466 -19.63 -11.97 -14.10
CA ASN A 466 -19.34 -11.91 -15.54
C ASN A 466 -17.82 -11.98 -15.76
N VAL A 467 -17.36 -12.76 -16.74
CA VAL A 467 -15.95 -12.84 -17.15
C VAL A 467 -15.52 -11.53 -17.80
N THR A 468 -14.46 -10.91 -17.27
CA THR A 468 -13.91 -9.63 -17.72
C THR A 468 -12.53 -9.80 -18.38
N ALA A 469 -11.79 -10.86 -18.06
CA ALA A 469 -10.60 -11.33 -18.78
C ALA A 469 -10.26 -12.80 -18.43
N ILE A 470 -9.21 -13.31 -19.06
CA ILE A 470 -8.42 -14.48 -18.63
C ILE A 470 -6.99 -13.99 -18.42
N THR A 471 -6.46 -14.07 -17.20
CA THR A 471 -5.15 -13.52 -16.83
C THR A 471 -4.18 -14.58 -16.29
N MET A 472 -2.90 -14.20 -16.21
CA MET A 472 -1.78 -15.10 -15.88
C MET A 472 -1.37 -15.07 -14.40
N LEU A 473 -1.78 -14.05 -13.64
CA LEU A 473 -1.32 -13.80 -12.28
C LEU A 473 -2.51 -13.58 -11.33
N HIS A 474 -2.50 -14.33 -10.23
CA HIS A 474 -3.52 -14.32 -9.16
C HIS A 474 -2.85 -14.60 -7.81
N VAL A 475 -3.54 -14.29 -6.72
CA VAL A 475 -3.31 -14.88 -5.38
C VAL A 475 -4.45 -15.84 -5.04
N SER A 476 -4.33 -16.63 -3.96
CA SER A 476 -5.34 -17.63 -3.56
C SER A 476 -5.60 -17.59 -2.06
N GLY A 477 -6.87 -17.61 -1.69
CA GLY A 477 -7.33 -17.69 -0.31
C GLY A 477 -7.50 -16.35 0.40
N THR A 478 -7.06 -15.24 -0.21
CA THR A 478 -6.63 -14.06 0.56
C THR A 478 -7.73 -13.07 0.96
N GLY A 479 -7.63 -12.53 2.17
CA GLY A 479 -8.41 -11.36 2.61
C GLY A 479 -7.91 -9.99 2.09
N GLY A 480 -8.67 -8.94 2.40
CA GLY A 480 -8.34 -7.53 2.06
C GLY A 480 -8.62 -7.16 0.60
N ALA A 481 -7.78 -6.31 0.01
CA ALA A 481 -7.83 -6.01 -1.42
C ALA A 481 -7.30 -7.18 -2.30
N PRO A 482 -7.97 -7.55 -3.40
CA PRO A 482 -7.40 -8.37 -4.46
C PRO A 482 -6.04 -7.85 -4.93
N THR A 483 -5.16 -8.78 -5.29
CA THR A 483 -3.88 -8.49 -5.94
C THR A 483 -3.81 -9.28 -7.25
N TYR A 484 -3.21 -8.66 -8.27
CA TYR A 484 -3.09 -9.13 -9.65
C TYR A 484 -4.36 -9.05 -10.52
N GLY A 485 -4.71 -10.12 -11.25
CA GLY A 485 -5.53 -10.06 -12.47
C GLY A 485 -4.75 -9.45 -13.64
N LEU A 486 -3.52 -9.92 -13.90
CA LEU A 486 -2.57 -9.26 -14.82
C LEU A 486 -2.19 -10.10 -16.04
N VAL A 487 -1.82 -9.40 -17.12
CA VAL A 487 -1.49 -9.97 -18.45
C VAL A 487 -2.71 -10.69 -19.06
N PRO A 488 -3.77 -9.96 -19.43
CA PRO A 488 -5.02 -10.56 -19.88
C PRO A 488 -5.04 -10.95 -21.36
N GLN A 489 -5.91 -11.92 -21.66
CA GLN A 489 -6.59 -12.07 -22.94
C GLN A 489 -8.12 -12.10 -22.72
N MET A 490 -8.90 -11.62 -23.69
CA MET A 490 -10.35 -11.76 -23.69
C MET A 490 -10.85 -12.10 -25.10
N PRO A 491 -11.44 -13.29 -25.34
CA PRO A 491 -11.89 -13.69 -26.67
C PRO A 491 -13.32 -13.18 -26.97
N LEU A 492 -13.53 -12.61 -28.16
CA LEU A 492 -14.74 -11.89 -28.54
C LEU A 492 -15.23 -12.24 -29.96
N THR A 493 -16.52 -12.56 -30.10
CA THR A 493 -17.18 -12.84 -31.39
C THR A 493 -17.56 -11.59 -32.19
N SER A 494 -17.58 -10.42 -31.56
CA SER A 494 -17.87 -9.15 -32.21
C SER A 494 -17.28 -7.97 -31.44
N ILE A 495 -17.02 -6.88 -32.16
CA ILE A 495 -16.62 -5.57 -31.61
C ILE A 495 -17.70 -4.50 -31.83
N VAL A 496 -18.88 -4.87 -32.33
CA VAL A 496 -19.98 -3.92 -32.58
C VAL A 496 -20.57 -3.46 -31.25
N GLY A 497 -20.42 -2.16 -30.94
CA GLY A 497 -20.87 -1.56 -29.68
C GLY A 497 -19.88 -1.68 -28.52
N VAL A 498 -18.79 -2.43 -28.69
CA VAL A 498 -17.71 -2.58 -27.71
C VAL A 498 -16.86 -1.29 -27.63
N ASN A 499 -16.46 -0.93 -26.41
CA ASN A 499 -15.43 0.07 -26.13
C ASN A 499 -14.24 -0.61 -25.43
N LEU A 500 -13.07 -0.66 -26.07
CA LEU A 500 -11.89 -1.30 -25.49
C LEU A 500 -11.28 -0.53 -24.29
N LEU A 501 -11.89 0.59 -23.90
CA LEU A 501 -11.57 1.38 -22.70
C LEU A 501 -12.64 1.24 -21.59
N ASP A 502 -13.55 0.27 -21.69
CA ASP A 502 -14.63 0.02 -20.73
C ASP A 502 -15.00 -1.48 -20.73
N ASN A 503 -14.56 -2.20 -19.69
CA ASN A 503 -14.68 -3.65 -19.61
C ASN A 503 -16.15 -4.10 -19.50
N LEU A 504 -17.03 -3.22 -19.02
CA LEU A 504 -18.47 -3.47 -18.93
C LEU A 504 -19.14 -3.62 -20.32
N THR A 505 -18.48 -3.15 -21.39
CA THR A 505 -19.00 -3.26 -22.76
C THR A 505 -18.66 -4.57 -23.46
N TYR A 506 -17.67 -5.34 -22.97
CA TYR A 506 -17.23 -6.59 -23.59
C TYR A 506 -17.26 -7.81 -22.65
N MET A 507 -17.44 -7.61 -21.34
CA MET A 507 -17.59 -8.70 -20.36
C MET A 507 -18.67 -9.72 -20.77
N GLN A 508 -18.43 -11.00 -20.50
CA GLN A 508 -19.31 -12.09 -20.89
C GLN A 508 -19.91 -12.80 -19.68
N GLN A 509 -21.20 -13.09 -19.73
CA GLN A 509 -21.80 -14.08 -18.83
C GLN A 509 -21.29 -15.48 -19.18
N ARG A 510 -21.19 -16.35 -18.18
CA ARG A 510 -20.93 -17.78 -18.36
C ARG A 510 -22.20 -18.53 -18.75
N VAL A 511 -22.02 -19.71 -19.34
CA VAL A 511 -23.08 -20.64 -19.74
C VAL A 511 -22.91 -21.94 -18.95
N GLY A 512 -23.88 -22.25 -18.08
CA GLY A 512 -23.79 -23.41 -17.19
C GLY A 512 -22.79 -23.20 -16.06
N HIS A 513 -22.03 -24.25 -15.75
CA HIS A 513 -20.94 -24.22 -14.77
C HIS A 513 -19.59 -24.39 -15.47
N ASP A 514 -18.57 -23.74 -14.94
CA ASP A 514 -17.19 -23.97 -15.36
C ASP A 514 -16.73 -25.38 -14.93
N VAL A 515 -15.66 -25.87 -15.54
CA VAL A 515 -15.04 -27.17 -15.22
C VAL A 515 -13.60 -26.92 -14.80
N THR A 516 -13.17 -27.53 -13.69
CA THR A 516 -11.79 -27.44 -13.21
C THR A 516 -11.29 -28.80 -12.73
N GLU A 517 -10.03 -29.09 -13.01
CA GLU A 517 -9.26 -30.23 -12.52
C GLU A 517 -7.83 -29.74 -12.22
N VAL A 518 -7.00 -30.57 -11.59
CA VAL A 518 -5.57 -30.23 -11.42
C VAL A 518 -4.93 -29.94 -12.78
N GLY A 519 -4.41 -28.72 -12.95
CA GLY A 519 -3.76 -28.28 -14.18
C GLY A 519 -4.69 -27.97 -15.35
N TYR A 520 -6.01 -27.97 -15.19
CA TYR A 520 -6.97 -27.68 -16.26
C TYR A 520 -8.14 -26.83 -15.78
N TYR A 521 -8.50 -25.81 -16.56
CA TYR A 521 -9.71 -25.02 -16.34
C TYR A 521 -10.43 -24.77 -17.68
N ARG A 522 -11.76 -24.85 -17.68
CA ARG A 522 -12.62 -24.55 -18.83
C ARG A 522 -13.83 -23.70 -18.42
N THR A 523 -14.08 -22.66 -19.20
CA THR A 523 -15.32 -21.88 -19.16
C THR A 523 -16.03 -21.88 -20.51
N GLU A 524 -17.33 -21.59 -20.52
CA GLU A 524 -18.13 -21.40 -21.72
C GLU A 524 -18.84 -20.04 -21.62
N LEU A 525 -18.62 -19.18 -22.62
CA LEU A 525 -19.07 -17.79 -22.61
C LEU A 525 -20.37 -17.64 -23.40
N LYS A 526 -21.21 -16.68 -23.00
CA LYS A 526 -22.52 -16.39 -23.60
C LYS A 526 -22.46 -15.99 -25.08
N ASN A 527 -21.31 -15.58 -25.57
CA ASN A 527 -21.04 -15.35 -26.99
C ASN A 527 -20.76 -16.63 -27.79
N GLY A 528 -20.82 -17.81 -27.17
CA GLY A 528 -20.60 -19.12 -27.79
C GLY A 528 -19.14 -19.56 -27.86
N ILE A 529 -18.21 -18.80 -27.25
CA ILE A 529 -16.79 -19.19 -27.19
C ILE A 529 -16.57 -20.13 -26.01
N ILE A 530 -15.87 -21.23 -26.27
CA ILE A 530 -15.34 -22.13 -25.23
C ILE A 530 -13.88 -21.76 -25.01
N ALA A 531 -13.49 -21.50 -23.76
CA ALA A 531 -12.11 -21.20 -23.38
C ALA A 531 -11.59 -22.28 -22.43
N GLU A 532 -10.49 -22.91 -22.82
CA GLU A 532 -9.78 -23.94 -22.05
C GLU A 532 -8.36 -23.48 -21.74
N MET A 533 -7.80 -23.80 -20.58
CA MET A 533 -6.47 -23.33 -20.17
C MET A 533 -5.72 -24.29 -19.24
N SER A 534 -4.39 -24.21 -19.31
CA SER A 534 -3.41 -24.94 -18.48
C SER A 534 -2.18 -24.07 -18.24
N ALA A 535 -1.26 -24.49 -17.35
CA ALA A 535 -0.16 -23.66 -16.86
C ALA A 535 1.11 -24.45 -16.54
N SER A 536 2.25 -23.81 -16.77
CA SER A 536 3.58 -24.20 -16.26
C SER A 536 3.98 -23.30 -15.07
N GLN A 537 5.27 -23.18 -14.75
CA GLN A 537 5.74 -22.37 -13.61
C GLN A 537 5.63 -20.87 -13.90
N HIS A 538 6.02 -20.44 -15.11
CA HIS A 538 6.08 -19.03 -15.54
C HIS A 538 5.33 -18.74 -16.84
N ALA A 539 4.59 -19.71 -17.40
CA ALA A 539 3.79 -19.54 -18.60
C ALA A 539 2.42 -20.23 -18.53
N GLY A 540 1.48 -19.73 -19.32
CA GLY A 540 0.14 -20.27 -19.50
C GLY A 540 -0.12 -20.66 -20.97
N ILE A 541 -0.99 -21.63 -21.17
CA ILE A 541 -1.53 -22.00 -22.49
C ILE A 541 -3.05 -21.96 -22.44
N MET A 542 -3.65 -21.30 -23.43
CA MET A 542 -5.10 -21.09 -23.56
C MET A 542 -5.54 -21.51 -24.95
N LYS A 543 -6.72 -22.10 -25.07
CA LYS A 543 -7.37 -22.49 -26.33
C LYS A 543 -8.78 -21.91 -26.38
N TYR A 544 -9.08 -21.18 -27.43
CA TYR A 544 -10.39 -20.59 -27.69
C TYR A 544 -11.02 -21.24 -28.91
N ASP A 545 -12.13 -21.96 -28.73
CA ASP A 545 -12.94 -22.46 -29.84
C ASP A 545 -14.06 -21.44 -30.12
N PHE A 546 -14.13 -20.95 -31.37
CA PHE A 546 -15.06 -19.91 -31.79
C PHE A 546 -16.24 -20.50 -32.59
N PRO A 547 -17.45 -19.89 -32.51
CA PRO A 547 -18.55 -20.22 -33.40
C PRO A 547 -18.20 -20.05 -34.90
N ALA A 548 -18.77 -20.91 -35.75
CA ALA A 548 -18.35 -21.02 -37.14
C ALA A 548 -18.57 -19.75 -38.00
N ASP A 549 -19.61 -18.97 -37.73
CA ASP A 549 -20.08 -17.86 -38.57
C ASP A 549 -19.85 -16.46 -37.94
N GLU A 550 -19.17 -16.38 -36.79
CA GLU A 550 -18.89 -15.14 -36.04
C GLU A 550 -17.47 -14.57 -36.33
N ASP A 551 -17.13 -13.35 -35.89
CA ASP A 551 -15.74 -12.91 -35.95
C ASP A 551 -14.88 -13.69 -34.92
N ARG A 552 -13.57 -13.84 -35.20
CA ARG A 552 -12.62 -14.44 -34.25
C ARG A 552 -11.67 -13.36 -33.75
N ASN A 553 -11.93 -12.79 -32.56
CA ASN A 553 -11.06 -11.76 -31.99
C ASN A 553 -10.49 -12.19 -30.64
N VAL A 554 -9.24 -11.82 -30.38
CA VAL A 554 -8.62 -11.84 -29.05
C VAL A 554 -8.19 -10.42 -28.71
N LEU A 555 -8.70 -9.90 -27.60
CA LEU A 555 -8.33 -8.62 -27.01
C LEU A 555 -7.23 -8.85 -25.97
N VAL A 556 -6.15 -8.07 -26.04
CA VAL A 556 -5.16 -7.90 -24.98
C VAL A 556 -5.26 -6.45 -24.49
N ASP A 557 -5.70 -6.22 -23.25
CA ASP A 557 -5.75 -4.90 -22.63
C ASP A 557 -4.84 -4.86 -21.41
N ILE A 558 -3.66 -4.24 -21.52
CA ILE A 558 -2.65 -4.22 -20.45
C ILE A 558 -3.13 -3.44 -19.22
N SER A 559 -4.23 -2.69 -19.32
CA SER A 559 -4.79 -1.92 -18.20
C SER A 559 -5.79 -2.67 -17.31
N HIS A 560 -6.00 -3.97 -17.55
CA HIS A 560 -6.77 -4.82 -16.65
C HIS A 560 -6.09 -5.04 -15.29
N TYR A 561 -6.90 -5.20 -14.24
CA TYR A 561 -6.54 -5.65 -12.90
C TYR A 561 -7.80 -6.18 -12.20
N LEU A 562 -7.65 -6.85 -11.04
CA LEU A 562 -8.80 -7.22 -10.21
C LEU A 562 -9.44 -6.00 -9.53
N PRO A 563 -10.77 -5.79 -9.66
CA PRO A 563 -11.43 -4.64 -9.07
C PRO A 563 -11.65 -4.80 -7.58
N THR A 564 -11.60 -3.68 -6.85
CA THR A 564 -12.02 -3.64 -5.45
C THR A 564 -12.59 -2.29 -5.07
N ARG A 565 -13.23 -2.24 -3.89
CA ARG A 565 -13.90 -1.06 -3.34
C ARG A 565 -13.23 -0.68 -2.04
N GLY A 566 -12.41 0.38 -2.08
CA GLY A 566 -11.79 0.91 -0.88
C GLY A 566 -10.63 1.84 -1.20
N LYS A 567 -9.77 2.03 -0.19
CA LYS A 567 -8.53 2.81 -0.28
C LYS A 567 -7.31 1.97 -0.69
N GLU A 568 -7.47 0.64 -0.73
CA GLU A 568 -6.42 -0.38 -0.91
C GLU A 568 -6.33 -0.89 -2.37
N THR A 569 -7.01 -0.22 -3.29
CA THR A 569 -7.16 -0.64 -4.69
C THR A 569 -5.82 -0.71 -5.41
N GLN A 570 -5.59 -1.78 -6.18
CA GLN A 570 -4.51 -1.87 -7.17
C GLN A 570 -4.89 -1.06 -8.42
N TRP A 571 -3.93 -0.40 -9.08
CA TRP A 571 -4.20 0.38 -10.29
C TRP A 571 -3.20 0.09 -11.41
N TYR A 572 -3.62 0.21 -12.67
CA TYR A 572 -2.71 0.35 -13.81
C TYR A 572 -2.12 1.76 -13.87
N SER A 573 -0.82 1.85 -14.13
CA SER A 573 -0.05 3.11 -14.20
C SER A 573 0.37 3.46 -15.63
N ASN A 574 0.88 2.47 -16.38
CA ASN A 574 1.53 2.64 -17.68
C ASN A 574 1.76 1.29 -18.36
N GLY A 575 2.04 1.27 -19.66
CA GLY A 575 2.24 0.02 -20.40
C GLY A 575 2.83 0.22 -21.79
N LYS A 576 3.36 -0.87 -22.34
CA LYS A 576 3.88 -0.97 -23.71
C LYS A 576 3.46 -2.31 -24.31
N LEU A 577 2.98 -2.30 -25.55
CA LEU A 577 2.76 -3.51 -26.35
C LEU A 577 3.53 -3.41 -27.66
N GLU A 578 4.25 -4.46 -28.03
CA GLU A 578 4.89 -4.64 -29.33
C GLU A 578 4.39 -5.93 -29.99
N ARG A 579 4.25 -5.92 -31.31
CA ARG A 579 3.86 -7.09 -32.10
C ARG A 579 4.93 -7.42 -33.13
N SER A 580 5.00 -8.69 -33.48
CA SER A 580 5.64 -9.18 -34.69
C SER A 580 5.00 -8.57 -35.95
N PRO A 581 5.73 -8.50 -37.09
CA PRO A 581 5.20 -7.92 -38.33
C PRO A 581 3.95 -8.64 -38.85
N ASP A 582 3.90 -9.97 -38.70
CA ASP A 582 2.78 -10.86 -39.04
C ASP A 582 1.75 -11.02 -37.90
N GLY A 583 2.06 -10.53 -36.70
CA GLY A 583 1.13 -10.51 -35.56
C GLY A 583 0.99 -11.82 -34.79
N SER A 584 1.66 -12.90 -35.20
CA SER A 584 1.60 -14.21 -34.51
C SER A 584 2.22 -14.19 -33.11
N ARG A 585 3.19 -13.30 -32.87
CA ARG A 585 3.77 -13.02 -31.54
C ARG A 585 3.54 -11.57 -31.12
N TYR A 586 3.30 -11.35 -29.84
CA TYR A 586 3.34 -10.04 -29.18
C TYR A 586 4.14 -10.09 -27.87
N SER A 587 4.59 -8.96 -27.36
CA SER A 587 5.31 -8.85 -26.09
C SER A 587 5.25 -7.43 -25.53
N GLY A 588 5.70 -7.23 -24.29
CA GLY A 588 5.65 -5.90 -23.69
C GLY A 588 5.74 -5.92 -22.17
N TYR A 589 5.14 -4.91 -21.54
CA TYR A 589 4.95 -4.84 -20.09
C TYR A 589 3.73 -4.01 -19.70
N GLY A 590 3.16 -4.33 -18.55
CA GLY A 590 2.33 -3.42 -17.76
C GLY A 590 3.10 -2.94 -16.53
N VAL A 591 2.78 -1.72 -16.09
CA VAL A 591 3.21 -1.14 -14.82
C VAL A 591 1.96 -0.89 -14.00
N TYR A 592 1.95 -1.37 -12.76
CA TYR A 592 0.82 -1.34 -11.84
C TYR A 592 1.30 -0.90 -10.46
N ARG A 593 0.39 -0.52 -9.57
CA ARG A 593 0.70 0.06 -8.25
C ARG A 593 -0.28 -0.37 -7.17
N GLU A 594 0.07 -0.08 -5.92
CA GLU A 594 -0.75 -0.25 -4.72
C GLU A 594 -1.18 -1.70 -4.52
N GLY A 595 -2.48 -2.00 -4.39
CA GLY A 595 -2.97 -3.32 -3.99
C GLY A 595 -2.72 -3.60 -2.49
N TRP A 596 -2.91 -4.85 -2.07
CA TRP A 596 -2.89 -5.22 -0.64
C TRP A 596 -1.57 -4.87 0.08
N ALA A 597 -0.42 -4.99 -0.59
CA ALA A 597 0.86 -4.64 0.00
C ALA A 597 1.11 -3.12 0.07
N LEU A 598 0.24 -2.28 -0.51
CA LEU A 598 0.43 -0.82 -0.67
C LEU A 598 1.80 -0.50 -1.30
N GLY A 599 2.13 -1.22 -2.38
CA GLY A 599 3.43 -1.14 -3.04
C GLY A 599 3.53 -0.03 -4.09
N GLY A 600 4.75 0.33 -4.47
CA GLY A 600 5.01 1.32 -5.52
C GLY A 600 4.69 0.80 -6.93
N ASP A 601 5.17 1.52 -7.95
CA ASP A 601 5.10 1.06 -9.34
C ASP A 601 5.92 -0.22 -9.54
N PHE A 602 5.23 -1.36 -9.61
CA PHE A 602 5.81 -2.64 -10.00
C PHE A 602 5.53 -2.93 -11.48
N LYS A 603 6.44 -3.66 -12.13
CA LYS A 603 6.35 -3.96 -13.56
C LYS A 603 6.26 -5.47 -13.78
N VAL A 604 5.38 -5.86 -14.69
CA VAL A 604 5.23 -7.24 -15.17
C VAL A 604 5.42 -7.23 -16.69
N TYR A 605 6.47 -7.89 -17.16
CA TYR A 605 6.70 -8.15 -18.57
C TYR A 605 5.97 -9.41 -19.02
N PHE A 606 5.62 -9.45 -20.30
CA PHE A 606 4.97 -10.59 -20.91
C PHE A 606 5.46 -10.84 -22.33
N CYS A 607 5.29 -12.07 -22.77
CA CYS A 607 5.40 -12.50 -24.16
C CYS A 607 4.20 -13.37 -24.48
N GLY A 608 3.62 -13.23 -25.67
CA GLY A 608 2.48 -14.02 -26.12
C GLY A 608 2.67 -14.51 -27.55
N GLN A 609 2.28 -15.74 -27.82
CA GLN A 609 2.37 -16.40 -29.12
C GLN A 609 1.00 -17.00 -29.48
N PHE A 610 0.62 -17.00 -30.75
CA PHE A 610 -0.56 -17.67 -31.28
C PHE A 610 -0.16 -18.80 -32.25
N ASN A 611 -0.93 -19.89 -32.26
CA ASN A 611 -0.72 -21.02 -33.18
C ASN A 611 -1.08 -20.71 -34.65
N ALA A 612 -1.82 -19.62 -34.89
CA ALA A 612 -2.23 -19.13 -36.20
C ALA A 612 -1.87 -17.64 -36.34
N ALA A 613 -1.61 -17.18 -37.56
CA ALA A 613 -1.41 -15.76 -37.83
C ALA A 613 -2.78 -15.03 -37.93
N PRO A 614 -2.92 -13.84 -37.31
CA PRO A 614 -4.11 -13.00 -37.45
C PRO A 614 -4.24 -12.39 -38.85
N SER A 615 -5.47 -12.11 -39.28
CA SER A 615 -5.82 -11.38 -40.51
C SER A 615 -5.68 -9.86 -40.39
N ASP A 616 -5.90 -9.30 -39.19
CA ASP A 616 -5.55 -7.92 -38.87
C ASP A 616 -5.14 -7.80 -37.40
N VAL A 617 -4.24 -6.86 -37.10
CA VAL A 617 -3.87 -6.49 -35.72
C VAL A 617 -3.94 -4.99 -35.58
N GLN A 618 -4.74 -4.54 -34.63
CA GLN A 618 -4.93 -3.13 -34.33
C GLN A 618 -4.46 -2.86 -32.90
N LEU A 619 -3.33 -2.17 -32.78
CA LEU A 619 -2.86 -1.68 -31.48
C LEU A 619 -3.70 -0.45 -31.11
N PHE A 620 -3.97 -0.25 -29.81
CA PHE A 620 -4.70 0.93 -29.36
C PHE A 620 -4.04 1.61 -28.16
N SER A 621 -4.26 2.93 -28.06
CA SER A 621 -4.16 3.67 -26.80
C SER A 621 -5.46 4.44 -26.52
N GLY A 622 -5.64 4.92 -25.30
CA GLY A 622 -6.70 5.86 -24.96
C GLY A 622 -6.58 6.34 -23.53
N ILE A 623 -7.29 7.44 -23.21
CA ILE A 623 -7.20 8.08 -21.88
C ILE A 623 -7.38 7.05 -20.75
N TYR A 624 -6.70 7.26 -19.63
CA TYR A 624 -6.92 6.46 -18.45
C TYR A 624 -8.39 6.56 -17.97
N THR A 625 -9.12 5.45 -18.11
CA THR A 625 -10.42 5.18 -17.50
C THR A 625 -10.24 4.02 -16.53
N ASP A 626 -10.85 4.12 -15.34
CA ASP A 626 -10.99 2.95 -14.48
C ASP A 626 -11.77 1.85 -15.25
N PRO A 627 -11.24 0.62 -15.38
CA PRO A 627 -11.87 -0.46 -16.15
C PRO A 627 -13.24 -0.91 -15.63
N TYR A 628 -13.60 -0.56 -14.40
CA TYR A 628 -14.82 -1.01 -13.73
C TYR A 628 -15.71 0.15 -13.25
N TRP A 629 -15.10 1.26 -12.84
CA TRP A 629 -15.78 2.48 -12.41
C TRP A 629 -15.59 3.66 -13.39
N PRO A 630 -15.81 3.48 -14.72
CA PRO A 630 -15.50 4.50 -15.72
C PRO A 630 -16.31 5.78 -15.50
N ASN A 631 -15.64 6.83 -15.04
CA ASN A 631 -16.26 8.13 -14.82
C ASN A 631 -16.71 8.71 -16.17
N THR A 632 -18.01 8.96 -16.32
CA THR A 632 -18.70 8.83 -17.62
C THR A 632 -18.22 9.82 -18.68
N THR A 633 -17.33 9.35 -19.55
CA THR A 633 -16.90 10.05 -20.76
C THR A 633 -16.97 9.07 -21.94
N ASN A 634 -17.57 9.49 -23.05
CA ASN A 634 -17.74 8.65 -24.25
C ASN A 634 -16.43 8.62 -25.08
N VAL A 635 -15.32 8.32 -24.41
CA VAL A 635 -13.98 8.25 -25.00
C VAL A 635 -13.78 6.86 -25.60
N LYS A 636 -13.12 6.83 -26.74
CA LYS A 636 -12.90 5.64 -27.57
C LYS A 636 -11.41 5.42 -27.79
N PRO A 637 -10.97 4.17 -27.99
CA PRO A 637 -9.58 3.86 -28.32
C PRO A 637 -9.15 4.55 -29.63
N ILE A 638 -7.91 5.03 -29.63
CA ILE A 638 -7.19 5.50 -30.82
C ILE A 638 -6.39 4.33 -31.36
N PHE A 639 -6.78 3.82 -32.52
CA PHE A 639 -6.13 2.67 -33.15
C PHE A 639 -4.91 3.06 -34.01
N THR A 640 -3.90 2.20 -34.04
CA THR A 640 -2.75 2.29 -34.93
C THR A 640 -2.36 0.91 -35.48
N LYS A 641 -1.80 0.90 -36.71
CA LYS A 641 -1.26 -0.30 -37.37
C LYS A 641 0.26 -0.47 -37.20
N ASN A 642 0.87 0.39 -36.38
CA ASN A 642 2.27 0.29 -35.98
C ASN A 642 2.61 -1.10 -35.39
N GLU A 643 3.89 -1.41 -35.31
CA GLU A 643 4.41 -2.61 -34.63
C GLU A 643 4.50 -2.43 -33.11
N TRP A 644 4.30 -1.21 -32.59
CA TRP A 644 4.25 -0.94 -31.14
C TRP A 644 3.31 0.22 -30.77
N VAL A 645 2.88 0.20 -29.51
CA VAL A 645 2.13 1.26 -28.82
C VAL A 645 2.61 1.39 -27.37
N LYS A 646 2.50 2.59 -26.79
CA LYS A 646 2.89 2.86 -25.40
C LYS A 646 1.99 3.92 -24.77
N GLY A 647 1.61 3.73 -23.51
CA GLY A 647 0.68 4.64 -22.81
C GLY A 647 1.28 6.01 -22.49
N GLY A 648 2.59 6.09 -22.26
CA GLY A 648 3.27 7.34 -21.94
C GLY A 648 4.79 7.20 -21.85
N VAL A 649 5.47 8.27 -21.40
CA VAL A 649 6.90 8.19 -21.07
C VAL A 649 7.13 7.31 -19.84
N ASP A 650 8.31 6.73 -19.70
CA ASP A 650 8.67 5.95 -18.51
C ASP A 650 8.60 6.81 -17.24
N GLY A 651 8.09 6.24 -16.15
CA GLY A 651 7.83 6.96 -14.89
C GLY A 651 6.59 7.87 -14.90
N TYR A 652 5.87 7.99 -16.02
CA TYR A 652 4.55 8.64 -15.99
C TYR A 652 3.50 7.67 -15.44
N GLN A 653 2.68 8.16 -14.49
CA GLN A 653 1.86 7.34 -13.59
C GLN A 653 0.36 7.31 -13.91
N TYR A 654 -0.09 8.15 -14.86
CA TYR A 654 -1.48 8.26 -15.30
C TYR A 654 -1.54 8.16 -16.83
N ALA A 655 -0.82 7.18 -17.37
CA ALA A 655 -0.60 7.03 -18.79
C ALA A 655 -1.84 6.46 -19.49
N ASP A 656 -1.92 6.60 -20.82
CA ASP A 656 -2.99 6.00 -21.60
C ASP A 656 -3.06 4.49 -21.35
N ARG A 657 -4.29 3.93 -21.29
CA ARG A 657 -4.54 2.49 -21.42
C ARG A 657 -3.96 2.04 -22.77
N VAL A 658 -3.32 0.87 -22.83
CA VAL A 658 -2.82 0.31 -24.09
C VAL A 658 -3.12 -1.17 -24.25
N GLY A 659 -3.31 -1.56 -25.50
CA GLY A 659 -3.60 -2.95 -25.83
C GLY A 659 -3.54 -3.24 -27.33
N ALA A 660 -4.03 -4.42 -27.68
CA ALA A 660 -4.11 -4.91 -29.05
C ALA A 660 -5.40 -5.72 -29.25
N LEU A 661 -6.01 -5.54 -30.42
CA LEU A 661 -7.06 -6.42 -30.93
C LEU A 661 -6.47 -7.27 -32.07
N PHE A 662 -6.45 -8.59 -31.89
CA PHE A 662 -6.03 -9.56 -32.89
C PHE A 662 -7.27 -10.18 -33.52
N ASN A 663 -7.49 -10.01 -34.82
CA ASN A 663 -8.57 -10.62 -35.58
C ASN A 663 -8.03 -11.80 -36.39
N PHE A 664 -8.68 -12.96 -36.37
CA PHE A 664 -8.23 -14.19 -37.03
C PHE A 664 -9.12 -14.60 -38.22
N PRO A 665 -8.56 -15.25 -39.26
CA PRO A 665 -9.32 -15.65 -40.44
C PRO A 665 -10.49 -16.59 -40.15
N SER A 666 -11.58 -16.49 -40.90
CA SER A 666 -12.78 -17.33 -40.70
C SER A 666 -12.57 -18.83 -40.97
N ASN A 667 -11.47 -19.22 -41.63
CA ASN A 667 -11.06 -20.63 -41.74
C ASN A 667 -10.31 -21.16 -40.49
N VAL A 668 -10.14 -20.33 -39.46
CA VAL A 668 -9.66 -20.74 -38.12
C VAL A 668 -10.89 -20.94 -37.24
N SER A 669 -11.09 -22.18 -36.77
CA SER A 669 -12.14 -22.53 -35.80
C SER A 669 -11.67 -22.39 -34.35
N SER A 670 -10.37 -22.56 -34.12
CA SER A 670 -9.77 -22.48 -32.79
C SER A 670 -8.42 -21.77 -32.80
N VAL A 671 -8.21 -20.90 -31.81
CA VAL A 671 -6.96 -20.17 -31.59
C VAL A 671 -6.34 -20.66 -30.29
N THR A 672 -5.13 -21.17 -30.35
CA THR A 672 -4.32 -21.50 -29.16
C THR A 672 -3.31 -20.39 -28.94
N SER A 673 -3.25 -19.85 -27.73
CA SER A 673 -2.24 -18.88 -27.31
C SER A 673 -1.37 -19.42 -26.18
N LYS A 674 -0.08 -19.11 -26.21
CA LYS A 674 0.85 -19.31 -25.09
C LYS A 674 1.33 -17.96 -24.60
N VAL A 675 1.29 -17.73 -23.29
CA VAL A 675 1.69 -16.45 -22.68
C VAL A 675 2.65 -16.71 -21.53
N GLY A 676 3.87 -16.20 -21.63
CA GLY A 676 4.88 -16.24 -20.57
C GLY A 676 4.94 -14.90 -19.84
N VAL A 677 5.35 -14.96 -18.57
CA VAL A 677 5.45 -13.80 -17.67
C VAL A 677 6.87 -13.72 -17.08
N SER A 678 7.35 -12.50 -16.85
CA SER A 678 8.59 -12.25 -16.09
C SER A 678 8.55 -10.87 -15.45
N TRP A 679 9.14 -10.71 -14.27
CA TRP A 679 9.36 -9.40 -13.65
C TRP A 679 10.66 -8.73 -14.17
N VAL A 680 11.57 -9.48 -14.80
CA VAL A 680 12.86 -8.99 -15.31
C VAL A 680 12.77 -8.47 -16.75
N SER A 681 12.27 -9.25 -17.72
CA SER A 681 12.20 -8.81 -19.12
C SER A 681 11.21 -9.57 -20.01
N ALA A 682 10.78 -8.94 -21.10
CA ALA A 682 9.92 -9.56 -22.11
C ALA A 682 10.64 -10.68 -22.88
N ASP A 683 11.96 -10.60 -23.07
CA ASP A 683 12.73 -11.68 -23.68
C ASP A 683 12.77 -12.93 -22.79
N LYS A 684 12.88 -12.75 -21.47
CA LYS A 684 12.82 -13.85 -20.51
C LYS A 684 11.40 -14.43 -20.39
N ALA A 685 10.37 -13.60 -20.46
CA ALA A 685 8.99 -14.06 -20.63
C ALA A 685 8.80 -14.89 -21.92
N CYS A 686 9.46 -14.54 -23.03
CA CYS A 686 9.48 -15.38 -24.23
C CYS A 686 10.28 -16.67 -24.04
N GLN A 687 11.38 -16.65 -23.28
CA GLN A 687 12.17 -17.84 -22.96
C GLN A 687 11.33 -18.85 -22.17
N TYR A 688 10.60 -18.43 -21.14
CA TYR A 688 9.76 -19.34 -20.35
C TYR A 688 8.71 -20.09 -21.21
N ILE A 689 8.14 -19.46 -22.26
CA ILE A 689 7.29 -20.21 -23.22
C ILE A 689 8.07 -21.31 -23.93
N ASN A 690 9.29 -21.03 -24.39
CA ASN A 690 10.08 -21.97 -25.18
C ASN A 690 10.63 -23.13 -24.32
N ASP A 691 10.99 -22.83 -23.08
CA ASP A 691 11.62 -23.77 -22.15
C ASP A 691 10.58 -24.62 -21.39
N GLU A 692 9.40 -24.07 -21.08
CA GLU A 692 8.37 -24.75 -20.27
C GLU A 692 7.14 -25.23 -21.06
N ILE A 693 6.78 -24.59 -22.18
CA ILE A 693 5.65 -25.01 -23.03
C ILE A 693 6.06 -24.98 -24.52
N PRO A 694 7.02 -25.82 -24.96
CA PRO A 694 7.54 -25.78 -26.34
C PRO A 694 6.50 -26.16 -27.41
N HIS A 695 5.51 -26.99 -27.05
CA HIS A 695 4.50 -27.55 -27.94
C HIS A 695 3.25 -26.64 -28.06
N TRP A 696 2.16 -27.16 -28.64
CA TRP A 696 0.88 -26.45 -28.80
C TRP A 696 -0.33 -27.30 -28.38
N ASP A 697 -0.12 -28.51 -27.88
CA ASP A 697 -1.20 -29.38 -27.41
C ASP A 697 -1.48 -29.10 -25.93
N LEU A 698 -2.66 -28.55 -25.67
CA LEU A 698 -3.14 -28.26 -24.32
C LEU A 698 -3.11 -29.50 -23.42
N ASN A 699 -3.42 -30.69 -23.95
CA ASN A 699 -3.48 -31.93 -23.17
C ASN A 699 -2.11 -32.34 -22.62
N THR A 700 -1.02 -31.95 -23.30
CA THR A 700 0.33 -32.23 -22.83
C THR A 700 0.65 -31.40 -21.59
N THR A 701 0.34 -30.09 -21.57
CA THR A 701 0.53 -29.25 -20.37
C THR A 701 -0.39 -29.68 -19.22
N ILE A 702 -1.62 -30.14 -19.49
CA ILE A 702 -2.49 -30.72 -18.45
C ILE A 702 -1.83 -31.97 -17.84
N SER A 703 -1.25 -32.87 -18.65
CA SER A 703 -0.53 -34.04 -18.13
C SER A 703 0.69 -33.62 -17.32
N GLU A 704 1.54 -32.74 -17.87
CA GLU A 704 2.75 -32.23 -17.22
C GLU A 704 2.43 -31.58 -15.86
N ALA A 705 1.33 -30.82 -15.77
CA ALA A 705 0.85 -30.26 -14.52
C ALA A 705 0.35 -31.32 -13.53
N LYS A 706 -0.44 -32.31 -13.98
CA LYS A 706 -0.92 -33.41 -13.12
C LYS A 706 0.23 -34.28 -12.61
N ASP A 707 1.19 -34.61 -13.47
CA ASP A 707 2.41 -35.33 -13.13
C ASP A 707 3.23 -34.56 -12.11
N LYS A 708 3.40 -33.24 -12.29
CA LYS A 708 4.11 -32.36 -11.35
C LYS A 708 3.43 -32.27 -9.98
N TRP A 709 2.10 -32.15 -9.94
CA TRP A 709 1.33 -32.18 -8.69
C TRP A 709 1.42 -33.54 -7.97
N ASN A 710 1.34 -34.65 -8.72
CA ASN A 710 1.51 -36.00 -8.18
C ASN A 710 2.93 -36.23 -7.63
N GLU A 711 3.97 -35.87 -8.38
CA GLU A 711 5.37 -36.04 -7.99
C GLU A 711 5.70 -35.17 -6.77
N GLU A 712 5.42 -33.87 -6.84
CA GLU A 712 5.92 -32.92 -5.85
C GLU A 712 5.07 -32.88 -4.58
N VAL A 713 3.74 -32.93 -4.66
CA VAL A 713 2.85 -32.71 -3.51
C VAL A 713 1.99 -33.94 -3.18
N LEU A 714 1.09 -34.35 -4.08
CA LEU A 714 -0.02 -35.24 -3.71
C LEU A 714 0.47 -36.64 -3.31
N SER A 715 1.48 -37.20 -3.99
CA SER A 715 2.05 -38.49 -3.60
C SER A 715 2.95 -38.45 -2.36
N LYS A 716 3.16 -37.29 -1.72
CA LYS A 716 3.90 -37.21 -0.45
C LYS A 716 3.12 -37.82 0.71
N ILE A 717 1.78 -37.87 0.61
CA ILE A 717 0.93 -38.55 1.59
C ILE A 717 -0.04 -39.48 0.87
N ASP A 718 0.12 -40.78 1.07
CA ASP A 718 -0.84 -41.78 0.61
C ASP A 718 -1.78 -42.19 1.76
N VAL A 719 -3.10 -42.17 1.53
CA VAL A 719 -4.13 -42.56 2.51
C VAL A 719 -4.97 -43.74 2.01
N ASP A 720 -5.29 -44.65 2.93
CA ASP A 720 -6.14 -45.81 2.70
C ASP A 720 -7.55 -45.56 3.26
N THR A 721 -8.49 -45.31 2.36
CA THR A 721 -9.93 -45.27 2.64
C THR A 721 -10.72 -45.48 1.35
N LYS A 722 -11.99 -45.89 1.50
CA LYS A 722 -12.98 -45.95 0.39
C LYS A 722 -13.94 -44.76 0.40
N ASN A 723 -13.81 -43.87 1.38
CA ASN A 723 -14.66 -42.69 1.53
C ASN A 723 -14.18 -41.57 0.59
N LYS A 724 -14.88 -41.39 -0.53
CA LYS A 724 -14.57 -40.35 -1.52
C LYS A 724 -14.56 -38.95 -0.93
N THR A 725 -15.51 -38.63 -0.04
CA THR A 725 -15.60 -37.32 0.61
C THR A 725 -14.35 -37.01 1.43
N GLN A 726 -13.81 -38.00 2.15
CA GLN A 726 -12.54 -37.83 2.87
C GLN A 726 -11.33 -37.70 1.93
N LEU A 727 -11.28 -38.46 0.84
CA LEU A 727 -10.21 -38.34 -0.14
C LEU A 727 -10.22 -36.94 -0.79
N GLU A 728 -11.39 -36.46 -1.17
CA GLU A 728 -11.58 -35.18 -1.84
C GLU A 728 -11.24 -34.00 -0.92
N MET A 729 -11.77 -33.97 0.31
CA MET A 729 -11.41 -32.98 1.32
C MET A 729 -9.90 -32.95 1.60
N PHE A 730 -9.28 -34.13 1.71
CA PHE A 730 -7.86 -34.25 2.06
C PHE A 730 -6.92 -33.81 0.94
N TYR A 731 -7.10 -34.32 -0.29
CA TYR A 731 -6.22 -33.98 -1.41
C TYR A 731 -6.48 -32.58 -1.93
N THR A 732 -7.70 -32.05 -1.80
CA THR A 732 -7.99 -30.63 -2.09
C THR A 732 -7.34 -29.70 -1.06
N GLY A 733 -7.43 -30.01 0.24
CA GLY A 733 -6.71 -29.25 1.27
C GLY A 733 -5.19 -29.30 1.07
N LEU A 734 -4.66 -30.45 0.66
CA LEU A 734 -3.24 -30.61 0.34
C LEU A 734 -2.84 -29.82 -0.93
N TYR A 735 -3.73 -29.68 -1.92
CA TYR A 735 -3.54 -28.85 -3.11
C TYR A 735 -3.45 -27.36 -2.75
N HIS A 736 -4.45 -26.82 -2.02
CA HIS A 736 -4.48 -25.40 -1.63
C HIS A 736 -3.27 -24.98 -0.79
N ALA A 737 -2.84 -25.82 0.16
CA ALA A 737 -1.67 -25.59 1.01
C ALA A 737 -0.32 -25.48 0.27
N HIS A 738 -0.32 -25.64 -1.07
CA HIS A 738 0.86 -25.54 -1.93
C HIS A 738 0.66 -24.60 -3.13
N LEU A 739 -0.36 -23.73 -3.13
CA LEU A 739 -0.56 -22.71 -4.17
C LEU A 739 0.32 -21.46 -3.98
N MET A 740 0.72 -21.17 -2.75
CA MET A 740 1.49 -19.99 -2.34
C MET A 740 2.53 -20.38 -1.25
N PRO A 741 3.63 -19.62 -1.08
CA PRO A 741 4.09 -18.48 -1.89
C PRO A 741 4.51 -18.89 -3.32
N SER A 742 4.66 -17.92 -4.22
CA SER A 742 5.03 -18.13 -5.63
C SER A 742 6.55 -18.23 -5.78
N ASN A 743 7.07 -19.34 -6.29
CA ASN A 743 8.50 -19.47 -6.61
C ASN A 743 8.83 -18.69 -7.90
N ARG A 744 9.70 -17.68 -7.77
CA ARG A 744 10.18 -16.79 -8.84
C ARG A 744 11.71 -16.76 -8.89
N THR A 745 12.35 -17.89 -8.59
CA THR A 745 13.81 -17.99 -8.46
C THR A 745 14.52 -17.56 -9.74
N GLY A 746 15.48 -16.64 -9.60
CA GLY A 746 16.18 -16.02 -10.73
C GLY A 746 15.37 -14.98 -11.52
N ASP A 747 14.17 -14.58 -11.07
CA ASP A 747 13.31 -13.57 -11.71
C ASP A 747 13.02 -12.34 -10.82
N ASN A 748 13.90 -12.04 -9.86
CA ASN A 748 13.81 -10.83 -9.04
C ASN A 748 14.15 -9.57 -9.89
N PRO A 749 13.31 -8.52 -9.90
CA PRO A 749 13.53 -7.30 -10.69
C PRO A 749 14.40 -6.23 -10.01
N HIS A 750 14.72 -6.39 -8.72
CA HIS A 750 15.35 -5.36 -7.88
C HIS A 750 16.80 -5.68 -7.53
N TRP A 751 17.15 -6.96 -7.37
CA TRP A 751 18.52 -7.41 -7.18
C TRP A 751 18.80 -8.75 -7.86
N THR A 752 20.08 -9.08 -8.03
CA THR A 752 20.54 -10.38 -8.53
C THR A 752 21.21 -11.12 -7.39
N SER A 753 20.76 -12.34 -7.12
CA SER A 753 21.28 -13.24 -6.09
C SER A 753 21.27 -14.68 -6.64
N ASP A 754 22.17 -15.52 -6.14
CA ASP A 754 22.19 -16.97 -6.40
C ASP A 754 21.29 -17.74 -5.40
N GLU A 755 20.63 -17.02 -4.48
CA GLU A 755 19.66 -17.57 -3.53
C GLU A 755 18.30 -17.85 -4.20
N PRO A 756 17.51 -18.82 -3.68
CA PRO A 756 16.11 -18.99 -4.06
C PRO A 756 15.31 -17.70 -3.82
N TYR A 757 14.39 -17.38 -4.73
CA TYR A 757 13.50 -16.23 -4.58
C TYR A 757 12.05 -16.65 -4.68
N TYR A 758 11.30 -16.39 -3.61
CA TYR A 758 9.86 -16.54 -3.53
C TYR A 758 9.25 -15.17 -3.23
N ASP A 759 8.05 -14.95 -3.76
CA ASP A 759 7.24 -13.77 -3.51
C ASP A 759 5.78 -14.20 -3.28
N ASP A 760 4.88 -13.28 -2.97
CA ASP A 760 3.52 -13.61 -2.50
C ASP A 760 3.53 -14.40 -1.18
N TYR A 761 4.46 -14.05 -0.29
CA TYR A 761 4.32 -14.27 1.16
C TYR A 761 3.22 -13.35 1.70
N TYR A 762 2.01 -13.48 1.15
CA TYR A 762 0.92 -12.52 1.33
C TYR A 762 0.51 -12.43 2.80
N THR A 763 0.53 -13.56 3.51
CA THR A 763 0.26 -13.59 4.94
C THR A 763 1.12 -14.67 5.63
N LEU A 764 2.26 -14.24 6.18
CA LEU A 764 3.01 -15.06 7.13
C LEU A 764 2.31 -15.12 8.50
N TRP A 765 1.38 -14.20 8.80
CA TRP A 765 0.50 -14.28 9.97
C TRP A 765 -0.27 -15.60 9.97
N ASP A 766 -0.91 -15.98 8.86
CA ASP A 766 -1.70 -17.21 8.81
C ASP A 766 -0.80 -18.43 8.61
N THR A 767 0.05 -18.39 7.58
CA THR A 767 0.82 -19.57 7.14
C THR A 767 1.87 -20.06 8.14
N PHE A 768 2.33 -19.23 9.10
CA PHE A 768 3.22 -19.73 10.17
C PHE A 768 2.52 -20.79 11.03
N ARG A 769 1.21 -20.65 11.27
CA ARG A 769 0.47 -21.38 12.32
C ARG A 769 0.39 -22.88 12.07
N CYS A 770 0.31 -23.31 10.81
CA CYS A 770 0.36 -24.74 10.46
C CYS A 770 0.84 -25.05 9.02
N THR A 771 0.74 -24.13 8.07
CA THR A 771 1.06 -24.34 6.63
C THR A 771 2.56 -24.55 6.41
N HIS A 772 3.41 -23.64 6.88
CA HIS A 772 4.87 -23.84 6.84
C HIS A 772 5.33 -25.07 7.64
N ALA A 773 4.61 -25.44 8.71
CA ALA A 773 4.90 -26.64 9.47
C ALA A 773 4.50 -27.95 8.74
N LEU A 774 3.55 -27.89 7.79
CA LEU A 774 3.22 -28.99 6.88
C LEU A 774 4.28 -29.12 5.79
N VAL A 775 4.64 -28.01 5.12
CA VAL A 775 5.74 -27.95 4.13
C VAL A 775 7.05 -28.45 4.75
N SER A 776 7.35 -28.07 5.99
CA SER A 776 8.48 -28.58 6.78
C SER A 776 8.53 -30.11 6.92
N LEU A 777 7.38 -30.79 6.94
CA LEU A 777 7.30 -32.24 7.17
C LEU A 777 7.43 -33.05 5.87
N ILE A 778 6.79 -32.60 4.79
CA ILE A 778 6.72 -33.35 3.51
C ILE A 778 7.61 -32.79 2.40
N LEU A 779 8.01 -31.52 2.49
CA LEU A 779 8.83 -30.78 1.53
C LEU A 779 9.91 -29.92 2.22
N PRO A 780 10.75 -30.48 3.11
CA PRO A 780 11.75 -29.71 3.85
C PRO A 780 12.71 -28.92 2.95
N SER A 781 13.05 -29.42 1.75
CA SER A 781 13.85 -28.68 0.77
C SER A 781 13.19 -27.37 0.31
N ARG A 782 11.87 -27.37 0.05
CA ARG A 782 11.10 -26.15 -0.26
C ARG A 782 11.05 -25.20 0.93
N GLN A 783 10.88 -25.72 2.15
CA GLN A 783 10.93 -24.91 3.36
C GLN A 783 12.30 -24.22 3.54
N ILE A 784 13.40 -24.92 3.23
CA ILE A 784 14.75 -24.35 3.27
C ILE A 784 14.98 -23.32 2.16
N GLU A 785 14.43 -23.53 0.95
CA GLU A 785 14.41 -22.50 -0.09
C GLU A 785 13.67 -21.23 0.36
N MET A 786 12.51 -21.37 1.01
CA MET A 786 11.72 -20.23 1.55
C MET A 786 12.46 -19.51 2.69
N VAL A 787 13.08 -20.25 3.61
CA VAL A 787 13.91 -19.67 4.69
C VAL A 787 15.07 -18.85 4.11
N ARG A 788 15.80 -19.39 3.11
CA ARG A 788 16.87 -18.66 2.41
C ARG A 788 16.33 -17.42 1.68
N SER A 789 15.18 -17.54 1.02
CA SER A 789 14.52 -16.43 0.33
C SER A 789 14.11 -15.29 1.28
N MET A 790 13.58 -15.58 2.48
CA MET A 790 13.25 -14.54 3.47
C MET A 790 14.50 -13.84 4.02
N ILE A 791 15.59 -14.58 4.21
CA ILE A 791 16.89 -14.02 4.62
C ILE A 791 17.48 -13.14 3.50
N ASP A 792 17.40 -13.55 2.24
CA ASP A 792 17.89 -12.75 1.11
C ASP A 792 17.07 -11.47 0.92
N ILE A 793 15.73 -11.54 1.09
CA ILE A 793 14.87 -10.36 1.18
C ILE A 793 15.36 -9.43 2.31
N TRP A 794 15.65 -9.94 3.50
CA TRP A 794 16.20 -9.11 4.59
C TRP A 794 17.55 -8.46 4.26
N ARG A 795 18.46 -9.13 3.53
CA ARG A 795 19.75 -8.55 3.11
C ARG A 795 19.58 -7.31 2.23
N HIS A 796 18.53 -7.28 1.40
CA HIS A 796 18.29 -6.24 0.41
C HIS A 796 17.27 -5.18 0.84
N GLU A 797 16.18 -5.60 1.51
CA GLU A 797 15.05 -4.78 1.97
C GLU A 797 15.14 -4.43 3.46
N ARG A 798 16.21 -4.84 4.16
CA ARG A 798 16.50 -4.58 5.59
C ARG A 798 15.56 -5.23 6.61
N PHE A 799 14.35 -5.64 6.25
CA PHE A 799 13.44 -6.44 7.08
C PHE A 799 13.03 -7.72 6.36
N MET A 800 12.71 -8.78 7.13
CA MET A 800 12.05 -9.97 6.56
C MET A 800 10.61 -9.63 6.16
N PRO A 801 10.03 -10.31 5.16
CA PRO A 801 8.63 -10.12 4.80
C PRO A 801 7.71 -10.61 5.91
N GLU A 802 6.48 -10.09 5.94
CA GLU A 802 5.40 -10.56 6.84
C GLU A 802 4.09 -10.63 6.07
N GLY A 803 3.71 -9.49 5.50
CA GLY A 803 3.01 -9.45 4.23
C GLY A 803 3.99 -9.06 3.12
N ARG A 804 3.99 -9.76 1.99
CA ARG A 804 4.73 -9.38 0.77
C ARG A 804 4.02 -9.93 -0.46
N SER A 805 3.89 -9.10 -1.49
CA SER A 805 3.54 -9.51 -2.85
C SER A 805 4.11 -8.48 -3.84
N HIS A 806 4.14 -8.81 -5.12
CA HIS A 806 4.64 -7.96 -6.22
C HIS A 806 6.00 -7.28 -5.95
N ASN A 807 6.87 -7.99 -5.23
CA ASN A 807 8.20 -7.60 -4.78
C ASN A 807 8.25 -6.45 -3.76
N HIS A 808 7.15 -6.14 -3.08
CA HIS A 808 7.10 -5.11 -2.04
C HIS A 808 6.67 -5.66 -0.67
N ASN A 809 7.44 -5.31 0.37
CA ASN A 809 7.01 -5.52 1.75
C ASN A 809 5.73 -4.72 2.03
N GLY A 810 4.79 -5.40 2.67
CA GLY A 810 3.38 -5.05 2.79
C GLY A 810 2.82 -5.39 4.16
N ARG A 811 1.52 -5.68 4.24
CA ARG A 811 0.76 -5.43 5.46
C ARG A 811 1.00 -6.43 6.61
N VAL A 812 1.69 -5.97 7.65
CA VAL A 812 1.93 -6.68 8.92
C VAL A 812 0.66 -6.70 9.78
N GLN A 813 -0.03 -7.85 9.86
CA GLN A 813 -1.29 -7.97 10.61
C GLN A 813 -1.13 -8.02 12.14
N GLY A 814 0.00 -8.53 12.65
CA GLY A 814 0.22 -8.73 14.08
C GLY A 814 1.69 -8.68 14.47
N GLY A 815 2.29 -9.85 14.67
CA GLY A 815 3.72 -10.03 14.98
C GLY A 815 4.65 -10.01 13.76
N SER A 816 5.95 -10.19 14.02
CA SER A 816 6.95 -10.56 13.01
C SER A 816 7.08 -12.07 12.95
N ASN A 817 6.18 -12.71 12.21
CA ASN A 817 5.97 -14.14 12.17
C ASN A 817 6.90 -14.89 11.21
N SER A 818 7.66 -14.18 10.35
CA SER A 818 8.88 -14.71 9.74
C SER A 818 9.87 -15.27 10.78
N ASP A 819 9.95 -14.64 11.97
CA ASP A 819 10.74 -15.15 13.10
C ASP A 819 10.26 -16.56 13.52
N ASN A 820 8.95 -16.78 13.56
CA ASN A 820 8.36 -18.06 13.97
C ASN A 820 8.74 -19.17 12.99
N ILE A 821 8.74 -18.86 11.69
CA ILE A 821 9.03 -19.81 10.61
C ILE A 821 10.53 -20.19 10.59
N LEU A 822 11.43 -19.21 10.75
CA LEU A 822 12.87 -19.46 10.89
C LEU A 822 13.17 -20.30 12.14
N ALA A 823 12.57 -19.97 13.29
CA ALA A 823 12.76 -20.72 14.52
C ALA A 823 12.23 -22.16 14.43
N ASP A 824 11.08 -22.36 13.79
CA ASP A 824 10.49 -23.69 13.59
C ASP A 824 11.41 -24.61 12.76
N ALA A 825 11.94 -24.08 11.65
CA ALA A 825 12.91 -24.78 10.82
C ALA A 825 14.22 -25.08 11.56
N TYR A 826 14.70 -24.15 12.41
CA TYR A 826 15.91 -24.32 13.22
C TYR A 826 15.76 -25.40 14.29
N VAL A 827 14.68 -25.38 15.09
CA VAL A 827 14.50 -26.37 16.18
C VAL A 827 14.18 -27.77 15.66
N LYS A 828 13.53 -27.87 14.49
CA LYS A 828 13.30 -29.14 13.77
C LYS A 828 14.53 -29.60 12.98
N LYS A 829 15.55 -28.75 12.80
CA LYS A 829 16.83 -29.05 12.14
C LYS A 829 16.66 -29.49 10.69
N LEU A 830 15.80 -28.78 9.97
CA LEU A 830 15.48 -29.07 8.56
C LEU A 830 16.68 -28.84 7.62
N ASP A 831 17.64 -28.00 8.03
CA ASP A 831 18.83 -27.66 7.25
C ASP A 831 19.93 -28.74 7.38
N THR A 832 19.63 -29.96 6.90
CA THR A 832 20.54 -31.11 6.98
C THR A 832 21.79 -30.97 6.10
N GLU A 833 21.76 -30.04 5.15
CA GLU A 833 22.85 -29.79 4.18
C GLU A 833 23.69 -28.54 4.52
N ASN A 834 23.28 -27.73 5.51
CA ASN A 834 23.92 -26.47 5.92
C ASN A 834 23.86 -25.40 4.81
N LEU A 835 22.70 -25.27 4.17
CA LEU A 835 22.40 -24.34 3.09
C LEU A 835 21.93 -22.97 3.61
N VAL A 836 21.52 -22.86 4.88
CA VAL A 836 21.07 -21.60 5.48
C VAL A 836 22.23 -20.94 6.23
N ASN A 837 22.51 -19.67 5.92
CA ASN A 837 23.37 -18.86 6.77
C ASN A 837 22.60 -18.46 8.04
N TRP A 838 22.67 -19.28 9.08
CA TRP A 838 21.97 -19.04 10.35
C TRP A 838 22.49 -17.81 11.11
N THR A 839 23.71 -17.35 10.84
CA THR A 839 24.19 -16.05 11.36
C THR A 839 23.44 -14.88 10.72
N ASP A 840 23.18 -14.92 9.40
CA ASP A 840 22.29 -13.94 8.75
C ASP A 840 20.84 -14.11 9.23
N GLY A 841 20.34 -15.34 9.34
CA GLY A 841 18.98 -15.62 9.82
C GLY A 841 18.72 -15.09 11.23
N TYR A 842 19.68 -15.27 12.15
CA TYR A 842 19.61 -14.66 13.47
C TYR A 842 19.70 -13.13 13.41
N ALA A 843 20.56 -12.56 12.56
CA ALA A 843 20.64 -11.11 12.38
C ALA A 843 19.34 -10.51 11.80
N ALA A 844 18.63 -11.26 10.96
CA ALA A 844 17.32 -10.91 10.42
C ALA A 844 16.24 -10.86 11.51
N MET A 845 16.09 -11.95 12.27
CA MET A 845 15.17 -12.02 13.40
C MET A 845 15.48 -10.97 14.48
N ARG A 846 16.76 -10.74 14.74
CA ARG A 846 17.23 -9.69 15.66
C ARG A 846 16.93 -8.29 15.15
N THR A 847 16.86 -8.08 13.83
CA THR A 847 16.41 -6.81 13.25
C THR A 847 14.94 -6.57 13.59
N ASN A 848 14.06 -7.55 13.31
CA ASN A 848 12.64 -7.50 13.68
C ASN A 848 12.44 -7.24 15.19
N ALA A 849 13.26 -7.87 16.04
CA ALA A 849 13.15 -7.79 17.50
C ALA A 849 13.79 -6.55 18.15
N GLU A 850 14.62 -5.76 17.44
CA GLU A 850 15.37 -4.64 18.03
C GLU A 850 15.27 -3.29 17.32
N LEU A 851 15.03 -3.30 16.01
CA LEU A 851 14.93 -2.09 15.20
C LEU A 851 13.47 -1.66 15.06
N GLN A 852 13.15 -0.45 15.53
CA GLN A 852 11.85 0.17 15.28
C GLN A 852 11.70 0.44 13.76
N PRO A 853 10.67 -0.11 13.09
CA PRO A 853 10.35 0.20 11.69
C PRO A 853 9.80 1.62 11.55
N TYR A 854 9.91 2.18 10.34
CA TYR A 854 9.37 3.51 10.04
C TYR A 854 7.84 3.48 9.98
N ASN A 855 7.17 4.36 10.72
CA ASN A 855 5.72 4.54 10.62
C ASN A 855 5.40 5.16 9.24
N ASN A 856 4.73 4.39 8.38
CA ASN A 856 4.29 4.80 7.05
C ASN A 856 2.95 5.56 7.04
N PHE A 857 2.36 5.80 8.21
CA PHE A 857 1.08 6.50 8.41
C PHE A 857 -0.04 5.92 7.55
N ASP A 858 -0.21 4.60 7.63
CA ASP A 858 -1.29 3.87 6.96
C ASP A 858 -2.64 4.42 7.40
N PHE A 859 -3.56 4.63 6.45
CA PHE A 859 -4.89 5.17 6.73
C PHE A 859 -5.80 4.21 7.52
N ASN A 860 -5.37 2.96 7.73
CA ASN A 860 -6.02 1.97 8.60
C ASN A 860 -5.30 1.78 9.95
N ASP A 861 -4.00 2.08 10.08
CA ASP A 861 -3.30 2.09 11.37
C ASP A 861 -2.22 3.20 11.32
N PRO A 862 -2.56 4.44 11.66
CA PRO A 862 -1.61 5.55 11.65
C PRO A 862 -0.65 5.51 12.85
N THR A 863 -0.82 4.56 13.79
CA THR A 863 -0.08 4.56 15.06
C THR A 863 1.36 4.05 14.90
N GLY A 864 1.60 3.11 13.98
CA GLY A 864 2.93 2.53 13.74
C GLY A 864 3.06 1.94 12.34
N SER A 865 4.23 1.36 12.04
CA SER A 865 4.45 0.76 10.71
C SER A 865 3.48 -0.39 10.43
N THR A 866 2.80 -0.34 9.28
CA THR A 866 2.06 -1.47 8.73
C THR A 866 2.89 -2.28 7.72
N LYS A 867 4.10 -1.84 7.34
CA LYS A 867 4.86 -2.47 6.25
C LYS A 867 5.95 -3.46 6.67
N GLU A 868 6.60 -3.26 7.81
CA GLU A 868 7.82 -4.00 8.15
C GLU A 868 7.98 -4.17 9.67
N GLY A 869 8.57 -5.30 10.09
CA GLY A 869 8.98 -5.53 11.47
C GLY A 869 7.86 -5.39 12.52
N ARG A 870 8.22 -4.98 13.74
CA ARG A 870 7.28 -4.85 14.86
C ARG A 870 6.89 -3.37 15.05
N SER A 871 5.65 -3.01 14.72
CA SER A 871 5.19 -1.62 14.61
C SER A 871 5.38 -0.76 15.88
N ALA A 872 5.34 -1.39 17.05
CA ALA A 872 5.21 -0.77 18.37
C ALA A 872 6.34 -1.22 19.32
N LEU A 873 7.56 -1.23 18.80
CA LEU A 873 8.72 -1.81 19.46
C LEU A 873 9.28 -0.91 20.57
N ASP A 874 9.01 0.40 20.52
CA ASP A 874 9.32 1.35 21.58
C ASP A 874 8.53 1.05 22.87
N ASP A 875 7.21 0.88 22.76
CA ASP A 875 6.33 0.44 23.85
C ASP A 875 6.75 -0.95 24.36
N TRP A 876 6.94 -1.91 23.45
CA TRP A 876 7.39 -3.26 23.78
C TRP A 876 8.69 -3.26 24.60
N LYS A 877 9.70 -2.48 24.20
CA LYS A 877 11.00 -2.40 24.87
C LYS A 877 10.97 -1.55 26.16
N LYS A 878 10.00 -0.64 26.31
CA LYS A 878 9.83 0.27 27.45
C LYS A 878 8.98 -0.32 28.58
N TYR A 879 7.90 -1.00 28.23
CA TYR A 879 6.89 -1.52 29.16
C TYR A 879 6.87 -3.06 29.26
N GLY A 880 7.33 -3.75 28.21
CA GLY A 880 7.18 -5.20 28.05
C GLY A 880 5.83 -5.63 27.47
N TYR A 881 5.02 -4.67 27.01
CA TYR A 881 3.74 -4.87 26.33
C TYR A 881 3.50 -3.71 25.36
N VAL A 882 2.59 -3.88 24.41
CA VAL A 882 2.11 -2.80 23.53
C VAL A 882 0.91 -2.13 24.19
N SER A 883 0.94 -0.81 24.39
CA SER A 883 -0.17 -0.08 25.02
C SER A 883 -1.24 0.35 24.02
N THR A 884 -2.37 0.86 24.52
CA THR A 884 -3.46 1.45 23.71
C THR A 884 -3.07 2.72 22.94
N ASN A 885 -1.82 3.18 23.00
CA ASN A 885 -1.29 4.15 22.03
C ASN A 885 -1.23 3.57 20.61
N TYR A 886 -1.18 2.24 20.49
CA TYR A 886 -1.07 1.53 19.22
C TYR A 886 -2.33 0.70 18.94
N GLY A 887 -2.74 0.70 17.68
CA GLY A 887 -3.72 -0.27 17.17
C GLY A 887 -3.22 -1.69 17.40
N ARG A 888 -4.14 -2.62 17.65
CA ARG A 888 -3.92 -4.07 17.85
C ARG A 888 -3.06 -4.41 19.07
N SER A 889 -3.13 -3.58 20.12
CA SER A 889 -2.29 -3.67 21.33
C SER A 889 -2.32 -5.04 22.05
N VAL A 890 -3.48 -5.70 22.15
CA VAL A 890 -3.61 -7.03 22.79
C VAL A 890 -2.98 -8.11 21.91
N SER A 891 -3.31 -8.15 20.62
CA SER A 891 -2.81 -9.17 19.69
C SER A 891 -1.30 -9.01 19.41
N LYS A 892 -0.82 -7.78 19.17
CA LYS A 892 0.62 -7.48 19.05
C LYS A 892 1.39 -7.88 20.32
N THR A 893 0.81 -7.70 21.52
CA THR A 893 1.45 -8.15 22.77
C THR A 893 1.55 -9.69 22.87
N ALA A 894 0.51 -10.41 22.46
CA ALA A 894 0.53 -11.88 22.41
C ALA A 894 1.52 -12.42 21.36
N GLU A 895 1.53 -11.83 20.17
CA GLU A 895 2.38 -12.29 19.07
C GLU A 895 3.85 -11.88 19.24
N TYR A 896 4.16 -10.66 19.67
CA TYR A 896 5.56 -10.28 19.99
C TYR A 896 6.14 -11.15 21.11
N SER A 897 5.31 -11.66 22.03
CA SER A 897 5.73 -12.66 23.02
C SER A 897 6.20 -13.95 22.36
N LEU A 898 5.45 -14.48 21.37
CA LEU A 898 5.84 -15.65 20.59
C LEU A 898 7.04 -15.37 19.68
N ASN A 899 7.11 -14.20 19.03
CA ASN A 899 8.23 -13.85 18.16
C ASN A 899 9.54 -13.69 18.96
N ASP A 900 9.51 -13.15 20.19
CA ASP A 900 10.68 -13.17 21.08
C ASP A 900 11.00 -14.57 21.61
N PHE A 901 10.02 -15.46 21.80
CA PHE A 901 10.30 -16.87 22.06
C PHE A 901 11.03 -17.51 20.85
N ALA A 902 10.59 -17.23 19.62
CA ALA A 902 11.20 -17.68 18.38
C ALA A 902 12.67 -17.22 18.26
N VAL A 903 12.94 -15.91 18.45
CA VAL A 903 14.30 -15.35 18.50
C VAL A 903 15.14 -16.06 19.58
N SER A 904 14.56 -16.34 20.75
CA SER A 904 15.27 -17.06 21.82
C SER A 904 15.64 -18.51 21.47
N GLN A 905 14.95 -19.17 20.51
CA GLN A 905 15.33 -20.52 20.10
C GLN A 905 16.58 -20.52 19.20
N VAL A 906 16.64 -19.61 18.22
CA VAL A 906 17.78 -19.48 17.30
C VAL A 906 19.00 -18.88 18.04
N ALA A 907 18.77 -17.90 18.92
CA ALA A 907 19.82 -17.33 19.76
C ALA A 907 20.58 -18.36 20.61
N LYS A 908 19.96 -19.48 21.00
CA LYS A 908 20.64 -20.54 21.80
C LYS A 908 21.84 -21.17 21.08
N GLY A 909 21.89 -21.13 19.75
CA GLY A 909 23.06 -21.53 18.97
C GLY A 909 23.84 -20.33 18.44
N GLU A 910 23.17 -19.39 17.79
CA GLU A 910 23.83 -18.32 17.02
C GLU A 910 24.34 -17.14 17.89
N ALA A 911 23.73 -16.89 19.05
CA ALA A 911 24.12 -15.82 19.97
C ALA A 911 23.72 -16.10 21.44
N PRO A 912 24.35 -17.09 22.10
CA PRO A 912 23.86 -17.62 23.39
C PRO A 912 23.70 -16.57 24.50
N ASP A 913 24.55 -15.55 24.52
CA ASP A 913 24.51 -14.45 25.50
C ASP A 913 23.24 -13.59 25.39
N GLU A 914 22.58 -13.53 24.22
CA GLU A 914 21.31 -12.83 24.06
C GLU A 914 20.08 -13.74 24.22
N ALA A 915 20.22 -15.07 24.25
CA ALA A 915 19.08 -15.99 24.27
C ALA A 915 18.15 -15.76 25.49
N THR A 916 18.72 -15.58 26.68
CA THR A 916 17.99 -15.30 27.92
C THR A 916 17.22 -13.97 27.87
N LYS A 917 17.72 -12.97 27.13
CA LYS A 917 17.04 -11.66 26.98
C LYS A 917 15.73 -11.81 26.22
N TYR A 918 15.71 -12.53 25.10
CA TYR A 918 14.48 -12.75 24.33
C TYR A 918 13.54 -13.74 25.02
N LEU A 919 14.06 -14.78 25.68
CA LEU A 919 13.25 -15.67 26.50
C LEU A 919 12.53 -14.90 27.62
N ASN A 920 13.23 -14.01 28.34
CA ASN A 920 12.61 -13.14 29.34
C ASN A 920 11.55 -12.20 28.73
N ARG A 921 11.77 -11.65 27.52
CA ARG A 921 10.76 -10.83 26.82
C ARG A 921 9.54 -11.63 26.35
N SER A 922 9.69 -12.93 26.08
CA SER A 922 8.56 -13.81 25.69
C SER A 922 7.48 -13.98 26.76
N SER A 923 7.75 -13.52 28.00
CA SER A 923 6.76 -13.40 29.08
C SER A 923 5.89 -12.13 29.00
N GLY A 924 6.04 -11.27 27.99
CA GLY A 924 5.34 -9.98 27.89
C GLY A 924 3.82 -10.08 28.00
N TRP A 925 3.22 -11.13 27.43
CA TRP A 925 1.79 -11.45 27.57
C TRP A 925 1.32 -11.50 29.04
N GLN A 926 2.17 -11.96 29.97
CA GLN A 926 1.85 -12.06 31.40
C GLN A 926 1.60 -10.68 32.04
N ARG A 927 2.16 -9.60 31.46
CA ARG A 927 2.05 -8.23 31.97
C ARG A 927 0.68 -7.61 31.71
N ILE A 928 0.02 -8.04 30.64
CA ILE A 928 -1.35 -7.60 30.31
C ILE A 928 -2.42 -8.56 30.83
N TRP A 929 -2.04 -9.62 31.56
CA TRP A 929 -3.00 -10.53 32.19
C TRP A 929 -3.64 -9.88 33.42
N ASN A 930 -4.85 -9.34 33.25
CA ASN A 930 -5.62 -8.79 34.35
C ASN A 930 -6.51 -9.86 34.98
N LYS A 931 -6.11 -10.33 36.16
CA LYS A 931 -6.81 -11.33 36.98
C LYS A 931 -8.22 -10.94 37.44
N ASP A 932 -8.56 -9.65 37.48
CA ASP A 932 -9.80 -9.13 38.05
C ASP A 932 -10.89 -8.87 36.99
N ILE A 933 -10.55 -8.91 35.69
CA ILE A 933 -11.52 -8.90 34.58
C ILE A 933 -12.30 -10.22 34.58
N THR A 934 -13.62 -10.14 34.39
CA THR A 934 -14.53 -11.29 34.45
C THR A 934 -15.39 -11.41 33.20
N SER A 935 -15.52 -12.62 32.64
CA SER A 935 -16.53 -12.93 31.61
C SER A 935 -16.95 -14.40 31.69
N HIS A 936 -18.23 -14.70 31.41
CA HIS A 936 -18.89 -16.02 31.57
C HIS A 936 -18.54 -16.80 32.86
N ASN A 937 -18.42 -16.10 34.00
CA ASN A 937 -18.01 -16.62 35.33
C ASN A 937 -16.53 -17.02 35.47
N PHE A 938 -15.69 -16.77 34.47
CA PHE A 938 -14.23 -16.90 34.57
C PHE A 938 -13.59 -15.56 34.94
N THR A 939 -12.47 -15.63 35.64
CA THR A 939 -11.62 -14.48 36.03
C THR A 939 -10.28 -14.58 35.31
N GLY A 940 -9.71 -13.47 34.87
CA GLY A 940 -8.38 -13.43 34.25
C GLY A 940 -8.42 -13.48 32.73
N PHE A 941 -7.99 -12.38 32.10
CA PHE A 941 -7.91 -12.24 30.64
C PHE A 941 -6.68 -11.40 30.29
N LEU A 942 -6.17 -11.54 29.05
CA LEU A 942 -5.39 -10.46 28.46
C LEU A 942 -6.27 -9.21 28.42
N ALA A 943 -5.70 -8.03 28.68
CA ALA A 943 -6.46 -6.78 28.73
C ALA A 943 -5.68 -5.63 28.08
N PRO A 944 -6.31 -4.75 27.27
CA PRO A 944 -5.65 -3.58 26.72
C PRO A 944 -5.21 -2.64 27.85
N LEU A 945 -3.90 -2.38 27.96
CA LEU A 945 -3.33 -1.47 28.96
C LEU A 945 -2.95 -0.12 28.34
N GLN A 946 -3.26 0.96 29.05
CA GLN A 946 -2.81 2.31 28.76
C GLN A 946 -1.32 2.51 29.16
N PRO A 947 -0.61 3.55 28.66
CA PRO A 947 0.81 3.79 28.94
C PRO A 947 1.20 4.03 30.42
N ASN A 948 0.21 4.13 31.31
CA ASN A 948 0.32 4.25 32.76
C ASN A 948 0.12 2.90 33.51
N GLY A 949 -0.23 1.82 32.79
CA GLY A 949 -0.55 0.50 33.35
C GLY A 949 -2.01 0.29 33.77
N THR A 950 -2.94 1.23 33.56
CA THR A 950 -4.38 0.99 33.79
C THR A 950 -5.03 0.30 32.59
N VAL A 951 -6.04 -0.52 32.82
CA VAL A 951 -6.85 -1.11 31.72
C VAL A 951 -7.60 0.01 30.99
N LEU A 952 -7.99 -0.23 29.73
CA LEU A 952 -8.93 0.61 28.99
C LEU A 952 -10.33 0.57 29.66
N ASP A 953 -10.94 1.74 29.88
CA ASP A 953 -12.29 1.82 30.46
C ASP A 953 -13.33 1.20 29.50
N GLY A 954 -14.30 0.47 30.07
CA GLY A 954 -15.36 -0.20 29.31
C GLY A 954 -14.95 -1.49 28.60
N TYR A 955 -13.74 -2.01 28.86
CA TYR A 955 -13.24 -3.25 28.25
C TYR A 955 -14.07 -4.50 28.58
N ASP A 956 -14.46 -5.26 27.55
CA ASP A 956 -15.07 -6.59 27.62
C ASP A 956 -14.22 -7.59 26.79
N PRO A 957 -13.76 -8.73 27.36
CA PRO A 957 -13.04 -9.76 26.61
C PRO A 957 -13.78 -10.38 25.42
N LEU A 958 -15.11 -10.25 25.35
CA LEU A 958 -15.92 -10.76 24.24
C LEU A 958 -16.02 -9.79 23.05
N ALA A 959 -15.46 -8.59 23.16
CA ALA A 959 -15.55 -7.56 22.15
C ALA A 959 -14.17 -7.06 21.68
N CYS A 960 -14.04 -6.79 20.39
CA CYS A 960 -12.89 -6.09 19.80
C CYS A 960 -13.28 -4.86 18.95
N GLY A 961 -14.55 -4.43 18.98
CA GLY A 961 -15.03 -3.32 18.17
C GLY A 961 -15.19 -3.76 16.73
N ASP A 962 -14.46 -3.15 15.80
CA ASP A 962 -14.38 -3.60 14.40
C ASP A 962 -13.41 -4.79 14.23
N CYS A 963 -12.66 -5.15 15.28
CA CYS A 963 -11.66 -6.22 15.29
C CYS A 963 -10.62 -6.07 14.16
N ASN A 964 -10.19 -4.85 13.89
CA ASN A 964 -9.43 -4.50 12.70
C ASN A 964 -8.15 -3.68 13.02
N TRP A 965 -7.53 -3.07 12.02
CA TRP A 965 -6.24 -2.37 12.09
C TRP A 965 -6.07 -1.39 13.28
N GLU A 966 -7.08 -0.58 13.64
CA GLU A 966 -7.04 0.34 14.80
C GLU A 966 -7.55 -0.29 16.12
N SER A 967 -8.24 -1.45 16.04
CA SER A 967 -8.92 -2.08 17.18
C SER A 967 -7.97 -2.66 18.23
N ILE A 968 -8.44 -2.97 19.44
CA ILE A 968 -7.56 -3.50 20.51
C ILE A 968 -6.94 -4.88 20.19
N SER A 969 -7.57 -5.68 19.32
CA SER A 969 -7.04 -6.93 18.77
C SER A 969 -7.42 -7.06 17.29
N TYR A 970 -6.64 -7.87 16.55
CA TYR A 970 -6.82 -8.10 15.12
C TYR A 970 -7.61 -9.38 14.86
N GLU A 971 -8.77 -9.23 14.23
CA GLU A 971 -9.78 -10.20 13.76
C GLU A 971 -10.33 -11.23 14.78
N GLY A 972 -9.59 -11.58 15.83
CA GLY A 972 -10.02 -12.38 16.98
C GLY A 972 -10.34 -11.54 18.22
N THR A 973 -11.26 -12.02 19.05
CA THR A 973 -11.59 -11.42 20.34
C THR A 973 -10.45 -11.55 21.35
N PRO A 974 -10.37 -10.69 22.38
CA PRO A 974 -9.43 -10.84 23.48
C PRO A 974 -9.64 -12.13 24.31
N TRP A 975 -10.84 -12.73 24.29
CA TRP A 975 -11.09 -14.09 24.82
C TRP A 975 -10.32 -15.14 24.01
N GLU A 976 -10.37 -15.10 22.67
CA GLU A 976 -9.61 -16.01 21.80
C GLU A 976 -8.10 -15.80 21.95
N TYR A 977 -7.64 -14.55 21.90
CA TYR A 977 -6.23 -14.20 22.12
C TYR A 977 -5.73 -14.58 23.52
N SER A 978 -6.61 -14.70 24.51
CA SER A 978 -6.24 -15.25 25.84
C SER A 978 -5.83 -16.73 25.78
N PHE A 979 -5.94 -17.42 24.64
CA PHE A 979 -5.44 -18.78 24.42
C PHE A 979 -4.19 -18.85 23.51
N THR A 980 -3.76 -17.78 22.87
CA THR A 980 -2.68 -17.78 21.85
C THR A 980 -1.28 -17.65 22.48
N VAL A 981 -0.91 -18.57 23.39
CA VAL A 981 0.40 -18.57 24.07
C VAL A 981 1.09 -19.96 23.99
N PRO A 982 1.38 -20.46 22.78
CA PRO A 982 1.82 -21.85 22.57
C PRO A 982 3.16 -22.21 23.22
N HIS A 983 4.00 -21.21 23.53
CA HIS A 983 5.31 -21.40 24.17
C HIS A 983 5.25 -21.54 25.70
N ASP A 984 4.21 -21.03 26.36
CA ASP A 984 4.13 -20.88 27.83
C ASP A 984 2.78 -21.38 28.40
N MET A 985 2.27 -22.47 27.83
CA MET A 985 0.98 -23.07 28.19
C MET A 985 0.87 -23.44 29.67
N ALA A 986 1.96 -23.89 30.30
CA ALA A 986 1.98 -24.20 31.74
C ALA A 986 1.68 -22.97 32.62
N THR A 987 2.23 -21.80 32.27
CA THR A 987 1.91 -20.55 32.98
C THR A 987 0.52 -20.06 32.64
N LEU A 988 0.07 -20.19 31.39
CA LEU A 988 -1.29 -19.82 30.99
C LEU A 988 -2.36 -20.62 31.75
N ILE A 989 -2.20 -21.95 31.85
CA ILE A 989 -3.10 -22.83 32.61
C ILE A 989 -3.12 -22.42 34.09
N LYS A 990 -1.96 -22.11 34.68
CA LYS A 990 -1.85 -21.59 36.06
C LYS A 990 -2.56 -20.24 36.22
N PHE A 991 -2.43 -19.33 35.26
CA PHE A 991 -3.07 -18.01 35.25
C PHE A 991 -4.59 -18.07 35.09
N MET A 992 -5.10 -19.09 34.38
CA MET A 992 -6.54 -19.39 34.27
C MET A 992 -7.13 -20.16 35.48
N GLY A 993 -6.39 -20.30 36.59
CA GLY A 993 -6.88 -20.98 37.80
C GLY A 993 -6.55 -22.47 37.88
N GLY A 994 -5.70 -22.98 36.99
CA GLY A 994 -5.30 -24.38 36.92
C GLY A 994 -6.20 -25.23 36.01
N SER A 995 -5.76 -26.47 35.77
CA SER A 995 -6.24 -27.31 34.67
C SER A 995 -7.76 -27.54 34.63
N LYS A 996 -8.45 -27.56 35.79
CA LYS A 996 -9.91 -27.76 35.86
C LYS A 996 -10.72 -26.54 35.40
N GLU A 997 -10.21 -25.34 35.65
CA GLU A 997 -10.87 -24.10 35.22
C GLU A 997 -10.49 -23.77 33.78
N PHE A 998 -9.25 -24.06 33.38
CA PHE A 998 -8.82 -24.07 31.98
C PHE A 998 -9.69 -25.00 31.11
N GLU A 999 -9.92 -26.25 31.54
CA GLU A 999 -10.80 -27.22 30.86
C GLU A 999 -12.23 -26.68 30.71
N LYS A 1000 -12.82 -26.13 31.78
CA LYS A 1000 -14.16 -25.55 31.74
C LYS A 1000 -14.26 -24.30 30.86
N ARG A 1001 -13.21 -23.48 30.80
CA ARG A 1001 -13.15 -22.28 29.96
C ARG A 1001 -13.05 -22.64 28.48
N LEU A 1002 -12.22 -23.65 28.13
CA LEU A 1002 -12.23 -24.23 26.79
C LEU A 1002 -13.61 -24.80 26.45
N ASP A 1003 -14.24 -25.57 27.33
CA ASP A 1003 -15.58 -26.11 27.09
C ASP A 1003 -16.63 -25.02 26.82
N THR A 1004 -16.46 -23.85 27.47
CA THR A 1004 -17.32 -22.66 27.31
C THR A 1004 -17.09 -21.97 25.97
N SER A 1005 -15.85 -21.89 25.46
CA SER A 1005 -15.57 -21.31 24.13
C SER A 1005 -16.35 -21.99 23.00
N PHE A 1006 -16.63 -23.29 23.14
CA PHE A 1006 -17.38 -24.11 22.18
C PHE A 1006 -18.87 -24.28 22.52
N VAL A 1007 -19.50 -23.28 23.18
CA VAL A 1007 -20.95 -23.23 23.39
C VAL A 1007 -21.57 -22.24 22.40
N PRO A 1008 -22.48 -22.67 21.51
CA PRO A 1008 -23.19 -21.77 20.61
C PRO A 1008 -24.03 -20.74 21.36
N GLY A 1009 -24.11 -19.52 20.81
CA GLY A 1009 -24.79 -18.37 21.41
C GLY A 1009 -23.99 -17.62 22.49
N LEU A 1010 -22.71 -17.94 22.71
CA LEU A 1010 -21.82 -17.17 23.60
C LEU A 1010 -20.87 -16.22 22.84
N GLY A 1011 -20.61 -16.46 21.56
CA GLY A 1011 -19.93 -15.48 20.70
C GLY A 1011 -20.90 -14.35 20.33
N THR A 1012 -20.58 -13.13 20.73
CA THR A 1012 -21.42 -11.93 20.51
C THR A 1012 -20.82 -10.90 19.54
N GLN A 1013 -19.56 -11.07 19.16
CA GLN A 1013 -18.84 -10.19 18.24
C GLN A 1013 -19.12 -10.57 16.77
N GLU A 1014 -19.46 -9.59 15.94
CA GLU A 1014 -19.45 -9.77 14.49
C GLU A 1014 -17.99 -9.68 13.99
N GLN A 1015 -17.49 -10.75 13.36
CA GLN A 1015 -16.11 -10.82 12.81
C GLN A 1015 -16.12 -10.77 11.26
N GLY A 1016 -17.16 -10.17 10.67
CA GLY A 1016 -17.24 -9.86 9.24
C GLY A 1016 -17.07 -11.09 8.34
N ASN A 1017 -16.09 -11.03 7.43
CA ASN A 1017 -15.85 -12.08 6.43
C ASN A 1017 -15.34 -13.39 7.02
N ASN A 1018 -14.61 -13.32 8.13
CA ASN A 1018 -13.96 -14.48 8.74
C ASN A 1018 -14.76 -14.99 9.96
N GLY A 1019 -15.88 -14.34 10.30
CA GLY A 1019 -16.78 -14.71 11.40
C GLY A 1019 -17.87 -15.68 10.99
N ILE A 1020 -17.82 -16.92 11.48
CA ILE A 1020 -18.84 -17.94 11.24
C ILE A 1020 -19.34 -18.62 12.53
N GLY A 1021 -20.64 -18.90 12.60
CA GLY A 1021 -21.27 -19.52 13.77
C GLY A 1021 -21.68 -18.53 14.86
N SER A 1022 -21.65 -18.98 16.12
CA SER A 1022 -21.98 -18.18 17.32
C SER A 1022 -21.28 -18.67 18.59
N MET A 1023 -20.18 -19.41 18.42
CA MET A 1023 -19.27 -19.81 19.50
C MET A 1023 -18.26 -18.69 19.75
N ILE A 1024 -17.56 -18.72 20.89
CA ILE A 1024 -16.43 -17.78 21.11
C ILE A 1024 -15.18 -18.29 20.39
N TYR A 1025 -15.07 -19.60 20.21
CA TYR A 1025 -14.17 -20.19 19.20
C TYR A 1025 -14.76 -19.95 17.80
N ASN A 1026 -13.95 -19.35 16.92
CA ASN A 1026 -14.28 -19.16 15.52
C ASN A 1026 -13.52 -20.18 14.64
N PRO A 1027 -14.19 -21.07 13.87
CA PRO A 1027 -13.51 -22.01 12.97
C PRO A 1027 -13.06 -21.40 11.65
N GLY A 1028 -13.50 -20.18 11.31
CA GLY A 1028 -13.12 -19.43 10.11
C GLY A 1028 -12.03 -18.38 10.34
N ASN A 1029 -11.28 -18.44 11.46
CA ASN A 1029 -10.19 -17.50 11.72
C ASN A 1029 -9.03 -18.07 12.58
N GLU A 1030 -7.83 -17.65 12.21
CA GLU A 1030 -6.51 -18.11 12.61
C GLU A 1030 -6.11 -17.91 14.09
N PRO A 1031 -6.56 -16.88 14.85
CA PRO A 1031 -6.34 -16.80 16.30
C PRO A 1031 -6.95 -17.99 17.06
N SER A 1032 -8.05 -18.55 16.55
CA SER A 1032 -8.76 -19.66 17.17
C SER A 1032 -8.19 -21.05 16.84
N PHE A 1033 -7.36 -21.19 15.79
CA PHE A 1033 -6.88 -22.48 15.23
C PHE A 1033 -6.42 -23.53 16.24
N MET A 1034 -5.64 -23.12 17.25
CA MET A 1034 -5.05 -24.06 18.21
C MET A 1034 -6.04 -24.45 19.32
N MET A 1035 -7.09 -23.66 19.56
CA MET A 1035 -7.99 -23.80 20.71
C MET A 1035 -8.64 -25.20 20.84
N PRO A 1036 -9.07 -25.89 19.76
CA PRO A 1036 -9.59 -27.25 19.85
C PRO A 1036 -8.58 -28.26 20.41
N PHE A 1037 -7.28 -28.02 20.25
CA PHE A 1037 -6.22 -28.96 20.65
C PHE A 1037 -5.64 -28.70 22.04
N LEU A 1038 -6.02 -27.59 22.69
CA LEU A 1038 -5.43 -27.18 23.96
C LEU A 1038 -5.77 -28.12 25.14
N TYR A 1039 -6.77 -29.00 24.99
CA TYR A 1039 -7.00 -30.07 25.97
C TYR A 1039 -5.85 -31.08 26.04
N ASN A 1040 -4.96 -31.16 25.03
CA ASN A 1040 -3.74 -31.98 25.12
C ASN A 1040 -2.77 -31.50 26.22
N PHE A 1041 -2.88 -30.25 26.68
CA PHE A 1041 -2.12 -29.71 27.82
C PHE A 1041 -2.82 -29.94 29.17
N VAL A 1042 -3.93 -30.70 29.21
CA VAL A 1042 -4.58 -31.16 30.44
C VAL A 1042 -4.53 -32.69 30.50
N GLN A 1043 -4.10 -33.22 31.64
CA GLN A 1043 -3.92 -34.66 31.84
C GLN A 1043 -5.24 -35.43 31.64
N GLY A 1044 -5.22 -36.49 30.83
CA GLY A 1044 -6.41 -37.32 30.59
C GLY A 1044 -7.50 -36.63 29.76
N ARG A 1045 -7.16 -35.65 28.90
CA ARG A 1045 -8.12 -34.82 28.15
C ARG A 1045 -7.86 -34.75 26.66
N GLN A 1046 -6.88 -35.46 26.12
CA GLN A 1046 -6.67 -35.55 24.66
C GLN A 1046 -7.95 -35.98 23.90
N TRP A 1047 -8.81 -36.81 24.52
CA TRP A 1047 -10.10 -37.20 23.95
C TRP A 1047 -11.06 -36.01 23.72
N LYS A 1048 -10.96 -34.91 24.49
CA LYS A 1048 -11.73 -33.68 24.25
C LYS A 1048 -11.23 -32.93 23.03
N SER A 1049 -9.91 -32.93 22.77
CA SER A 1049 -9.39 -32.37 21.51
C SER A 1049 -9.93 -33.10 20.30
N VAL A 1050 -9.92 -34.45 20.35
CA VAL A 1050 -10.56 -35.29 19.34
C VAL A 1050 -12.03 -34.95 19.18
N MET A 1051 -12.78 -34.84 20.29
CA MET A 1051 -14.21 -34.50 20.26
C MET A 1051 -14.49 -33.13 19.61
N ARG A 1052 -13.75 -32.09 20.02
CA ARG A 1052 -13.96 -30.72 19.51
C ARG A 1052 -13.50 -30.57 18.07
N SER A 1053 -12.29 -31.01 17.72
CA SER A 1053 -11.78 -30.85 16.36
C SER A 1053 -12.51 -31.74 15.36
N LYS A 1054 -13.01 -32.92 15.79
CA LYS A 1054 -13.95 -33.72 14.99
C LYS A 1054 -15.25 -32.97 14.73
N ALA A 1055 -15.88 -32.39 15.75
CA ALA A 1055 -17.12 -31.63 15.58
C ALA A 1055 -16.93 -30.43 14.64
N VAL A 1056 -15.79 -29.73 14.71
CA VAL A 1056 -15.49 -28.61 13.80
C VAL A 1056 -15.34 -29.10 12.35
N VAL A 1057 -14.50 -30.10 12.10
CA VAL A 1057 -14.30 -30.62 10.72
C VAL A 1057 -15.60 -31.19 10.14
N ASP A 1058 -16.39 -31.90 10.93
CA ASP A 1058 -17.62 -32.54 10.47
C ASP A 1058 -18.80 -31.57 10.23
N GLU A 1059 -18.78 -30.37 10.85
CA GLU A 1059 -19.81 -29.32 10.69
C GLU A 1059 -19.44 -28.29 9.61
N TYR A 1060 -18.16 -27.88 9.55
CA TYR A 1060 -17.73 -26.70 8.79
C TYR A 1060 -16.96 -26.98 7.50
N TYR A 1061 -16.50 -28.21 7.26
CA TYR A 1061 -15.71 -28.57 6.07
C TYR A 1061 -16.40 -29.67 5.26
N HIS A 1062 -16.55 -29.48 3.94
CA HIS A 1062 -17.20 -30.45 3.05
C HIS A 1062 -16.78 -30.26 1.58
N THR A 1063 -17.18 -31.17 0.70
CA THR A 1063 -16.80 -31.20 -0.73
C THR A 1063 -17.64 -30.28 -1.63
N GLY A 1064 -18.14 -29.16 -1.10
CA GLY A 1064 -18.90 -28.17 -1.84
C GLY A 1064 -18.07 -26.94 -2.19
N ALA A 1065 -18.59 -26.08 -3.09
CA ALA A 1065 -17.94 -24.81 -3.42
C ALA A 1065 -17.80 -23.89 -2.19
N ASN A 1066 -18.69 -24.03 -1.20
CA ASN A 1066 -18.65 -23.38 0.11
C ASN A 1066 -18.03 -24.26 1.22
N GLY A 1067 -17.08 -25.12 0.87
CA GLY A 1067 -16.49 -26.16 1.72
C GLY A 1067 -15.47 -25.74 2.78
N ILE A 1068 -15.27 -24.44 3.00
CA ILE A 1068 -14.31 -23.84 3.96
C ILE A 1068 -15.06 -22.81 4.83
N PRO A 1069 -14.84 -22.74 6.16
CA PRO A 1069 -15.56 -21.84 7.09
C PRO A 1069 -15.30 -20.34 6.95
N GLY A 1070 -14.32 -19.92 6.15
CA GLY A 1070 -13.89 -18.54 5.95
C GLY A 1070 -12.89 -18.51 4.81
N ASN A 1071 -12.12 -17.43 4.67
CA ASN A 1071 -10.97 -17.37 3.78
C ASN A 1071 -10.03 -18.57 3.99
N ASP A 1072 -9.39 -19.06 2.93
CA ASP A 1072 -8.37 -20.10 3.03
C ASP A 1072 -6.97 -19.55 3.36
N ASP A 1073 -6.78 -18.22 3.24
CA ASP A 1073 -5.60 -17.41 3.58
C ASP A 1073 -4.26 -18.13 3.33
N ALA A 1074 -3.94 -18.26 2.04
CA ALA A 1074 -2.77 -18.95 1.47
C ALA A 1074 -2.64 -20.44 1.87
N GLY A 1075 -3.77 -21.13 2.06
CA GLY A 1075 -3.81 -22.57 2.34
C GLY A 1075 -3.79 -22.92 3.83
N SER A 1076 -4.09 -21.97 4.71
CA SER A 1076 -4.03 -22.10 6.17
C SER A 1076 -5.22 -22.87 6.75
N MET A 1077 -6.46 -22.60 6.32
CA MET A 1077 -7.62 -23.45 6.63
C MET A 1077 -7.43 -24.87 6.07
N SER A 1078 -7.04 -24.95 4.80
CA SER A 1078 -6.78 -26.22 4.11
C SER A 1078 -5.68 -27.06 4.77
N SER A 1079 -4.61 -26.43 5.27
CA SER A 1079 -3.57 -27.09 6.08
C SER A 1079 -4.11 -27.53 7.44
N TRP A 1080 -4.90 -26.70 8.13
CA TRP A 1080 -5.55 -27.05 9.41
C TRP A 1080 -6.46 -28.28 9.26
N LEU A 1081 -7.21 -28.38 8.15
CA LEU A 1081 -7.98 -29.56 7.78
C LEU A 1081 -7.09 -30.78 7.57
N VAL A 1082 -6.03 -30.67 6.75
CA VAL A 1082 -5.07 -31.78 6.50
C VAL A 1082 -4.51 -32.31 7.83
N TRP A 1083 -4.03 -31.45 8.72
CA TRP A 1083 -3.52 -31.84 10.05
C TRP A 1083 -4.55 -32.63 10.87
N ASN A 1084 -5.80 -32.14 10.94
CA ASN A 1084 -6.90 -32.86 11.60
C ASN A 1084 -7.16 -34.25 11.00
N MET A 1085 -6.98 -34.42 9.68
CA MET A 1085 -7.20 -35.70 9.01
C MET A 1085 -6.03 -36.68 9.19
N LEU A 1086 -4.80 -36.18 9.31
CA LEU A 1086 -3.62 -36.95 9.69
C LEU A 1086 -3.64 -37.43 11.15
N GLY A 1087 -4.37 -36.72 12.02
CA GLY A 1087 -4.41 -37.02 13.45
C GLY A 1087 -3.27 -36.39 14.25
N LEU A 1088 -2.69 -35.29 13.77
CA LEU A 1088 -1.59 -34.56 14.41
C LEU A 1088 -1.82 -33.04 14.27
N TYR A 1089 -1.22 -32.22 15.14
CA TYR A 1089 -1.17 -30.76 14.94
C TYR A 1089 0.17 -30.16 15.43
N PRO A 1090 0.86 -29.30 14.65
CA PRO A 1090 2.17 -28.77 15.01
C PRO A 1090 2.08 -27.70 16.11
N VAL A 1091 3.01 -27.72 17.06
CA VAL A 1091 3.26 -26.58 17.95
C VAL A 1091 4.46 -25.83 17.39
N VAL A 1092 4.20 -24.75 16.65
CA VAL A 1092 5.21 -24.01 15.89
C VAL A 1092 6.23 -23.35 16.83
N THR A 1093 7.48 -23.17 16.35
CA THR A 1093 8.68 -22.77 17.11
C THR A 1093 9.19 -23.84 18.08
N GLN A 1094 8.59 -25.04 18.05
CA GLN A 1094 8.95 -26.18 18.90
C GLN A 1094 9.00 -27.47 18.07
N PRO A 1095 9.87 -28.45 18.41
CA PRO A 1095 9.92 -29.73 17.74
C PRO A 1095 8.83 -30.68 18.27
N VAL A 1096 7.56 -30.22 18.30
CA VAL A 1096 6.44 -30.86 18.99
C VAL A 1096 5.21 -30.93 18.08
N TYR A 1097 4.52 -32.08 18.10
CA TYR A 1097 3.20 -32.27 17.48
C TYR A 1097 2.24 -32.82 18.53
N LEU A 1098 1.07 -32.21 18.66
CA LEU A 1098 -0.05 -32.70 19.47
C LEU A 1098 -0.71 -33.89 18.75
N ILE A 1099 -1.10 -34.91 19.52
CA ILE A 1099 -1.76 -36.11 18.97
C ILE A 1099 -3.28 -35.91 18.98
N LEU A 1100 -3.92 -36.14 17.83
CA LEU A 1100 -5.37 -36.13 17.61
C LEU A 1100 -5.82 -37.53 17.16
N SER A 1101 -7.02 -37.67 16.58
CA SER A 1101 -7.46 -38.91 15.93
C SER A 1101 -7.13 -38.86 14.44
N PRO A 1102 -6.39 -39.83 13.88
CA PRO A 1102 -6.36 -40.03 12.43
C PRO A 1102 -7.78 -40.25 11.89
N ARG A 1103 -7.99 -39.94 10.60
CA ARG A 1103 -9.28 -40.13 9.91
C ARG A 1103 -9.27 -41.27 8.88
N PHE A 1104 -8.17 -42.02 8.78
CA PHE A 1104 -7.91 -43.06 7.78
C PHE A 1104 -7.38 -44.34 8.43
N ASP A 1105 -7.59 -45.50 7.79
CA ASP A 1105 -7.14 -46.79 8.33
C ASP A 1105 -5.60 -46.91 8.29
N ASN A 1106 -4.99 -46.51 7.17
CA ASN A 1106 -3.54 -46.39 6.98
C ASN A 1106 -3.18 -45.03 6.36
N ILE A 1107 -2.04 -44.47 6.75
CA ILE A 1107 -1.42 -43.27 6.16
C ILE A 1107 0.08 -43.53 5.96
N SER A 1108 0.63 -43.12 4.83
CA SER A 1108 2.05 -43.22 4.50
C SER A 1108 2.60 -41.86 4.06
N ILE A 1109 3.33 -41.19 4.95
CA ILE A 1109 3.90 -39.84 4.76
C ILE A 1109 5.39 -39.95 4.39
N LYS A 1110 5.80 -39.39 3.25
CA LYS A 1110 7.21 -39.31 2.82
C LYS A 1110 7.88 -38.09 3.44
N LEU A 1111 8.85 -38.31 4.33
CA LEU A 1111 9.44 -37.27 5.20
C LEU A 1111 10.67 -36.59 4.57
N GLY A 1112 10.53 -36.08 3.34
CA GLY A 1112 11.66 -35.58 2.55
C GLY A 1112 12.73 -36.64 2.27
N GLN A 1113 13.93 -36.21 1.85
CA GLN A 1113 15.02 -37.13 1.51
C GLN A 1113 15.69 -37.76 2.75
N ALA A 1114 15.75 -37.05 3.88
CA ALA A 1114 16.45 -37.48 5.09
C ALA A 1114 15.58 -38.29 6.07
N GLY A 1115 14.26 -38.11 6.07
CA GLY A 1115 13.36 -38.66 7.10
C GLY A 1115 12.73 -40.02 6.80
N GLY A 1116 12.90 -40.56 5.59
CA GLY A 1116 12.31 -41.84 5.20
C GLY A 1116 10.78 -41.78 5.05
N THR A 1117 10.06 -42.68 5.72
CA THR A 1117 8.58 -42.75 5.67
C THR A 1117 8.01 -42.90 7.07
N LEU A 1118 7.05 -42.04 7.40
CA LEU A 1118 6.21 -42.14 8.59
C LEU A 1118 4.91 -42.86 8.23
N ARG A 1119 4.69 -44.00 8.87
CA ARG A 1119 3.46 -44.79 8.79
C ARG A 1119 2.57 -44.47 9.97
N VAL A 1120 1.31 -44.16 9.70
CA VAL A 1120 0.25 -44.12 10.71
C VAL A 1120 -0.72 -45.25 10.40
N THR A 1121 -1.04 -46.05 11.41
CA THR A 1121 -1.95 -47.19 11.29
C THR A 1121 -2.98 -47.11 12.40
N THR A 1122 -4.23 -47.48 12.12
CA THR A 1122 -5.30 -47.55 13.11
C THR A 1122 -5.91 -48.95 13.17
N GLN A 1123 -6.31 -49.37 14.37
CA GLN A 1123 -7.09 -50.59 14.60
C GLN A 1123 -8.40 -50.21 15.30
N GLY A 1124 -9.55 -50.54 14.70
CA GLY A 1124 -10.87 -50.25 15.27
C GLY A 1124 -11.39 -48.83 14.99
N LEU A 1125 -10.91 -48.15 13.95
CA LEU A 1125 -11.41 -46.82 13.57
C LEU A 1125 -12.91 -46.81 13.23
N SER A 1126 -13.43 -47.93 12.74
CA SER A 1126 -14.86 -48.23 12.59
C SER A 1126 -15.66 -48.15 13.89
N ASP A 1127 -15.01 -48.40 15.02
CA ASP A 1127 -15.66 -48.60 16.32
C ASP A 1127 -15.79 -47.26 17.05
N GLY A 1128 -14.94 -46.28 16.74
CA GLY A 1128 -15.10 -44.89 17.12
C GLY A 1128 -13.80 -44.06 17.07
N PRO A 1129 -13.90 -42.73 17.20
CA PRO A 1129 -12.78 -41.81 16.99
C PRO A 1129 -11.82 -41.71 18.19
N TYR A 1130 -12.09 -42.37 19.32
CA TYR A 1130 -11.31 -42.16 20.54
C TYR A 1130 -10.16 -43.15 20.65
N ILE A 1131 -8.95 -42.65 20.90
CA ILE A 1131 -7.77 -43.47 21.15
C ILE A 1131 -7.96 -44.25 22.45
N GLN A 1132 -7.71 -45.56 22.38
CA GLN A 1132 -7.69 -46.49 23.50
C GLN A 1132 -6.25 -46.80 23.95
N SER A 1133 -5.30 -46.83 23.00
CA SER A 1133 -3.86 -46.86 23.25
C SER A 1133 -3.08 -46.46 22.00
N LEU A 1134 -1.85 -45.97 22.17
CA LEU A 1134 -0.91 -45.67 21.09
C LEU A 1134 0.41 -46.43 21.30
N LYS A 1135 1.04 -46.86 20.21
CA LYS A 1135 2.49 -47.11 20.20
C LYS A 1135 3.21 -46.16 19.25
N VAL A 1136 4.41 -45.75 19.65
CA VAL A 1136 5.34 -44.94 18.87
C VAL A 1136 6.61 -45.76 18.67
N ASN A 1137 6.93 -46.07 17.42
CA ASN A 1137 8.11 -46.85 17.04
C ASN A 1137 8.23 -48.18 17.84
N GLY A 1138 7.10 -48.87 18.03
CA GLY A 1138 6.97 -50.13 18.78
C GLY A 1138 6.95 -50.00 20.31
N LYS A 1139 7.12 -48.80 20.87
CA LYS A 1139 7.01 -48.54 22.33
C LYS A 1139 5.58 -48.11 22.68
N VAL A 1140 5.06 -48.58 23.82
CA VAL A 1140 3.82 -48.03 24.40
C VAL A 1140 4.01 -46.53 24.65
N TRP A 1141 2.98 -45.74 24.35
CA TRP A 1141 3.00 -44.29 24.47
C TRP A 1141 1.75 -43.78 25.19
N ASP A 1142 1.95 -42.97 26.22
CA ASP A 1142 0.94 -42.43 27.12
C ASP A 1142 0.94 -40.89 27.15
N LYS A 1143 1.72 -40.24 26.29
CA LYS A 1143 1.79 -38.77 26.17
C LYS A 1143 0.85 -38.28 25.07
N SER A 1144 0.17 -37.17 25.32
CA SER A 1144 -0.73 -36.48 24.37
C SER A 1144 -0.02 -35.79 23.19
N TRP A 1145 1.30 -35.98 23.04
CA TRP A 1145 2.15 -35.33 22.04
C TRP A 1145 3.32 -36.24 21.63
N ILE A 1146 4.00 -35.86 20.56
CA ILE A 1146 5.16 -36.54 19.98
C ILE A 1146 6.20 -35.52 19.50
N SER A 1147 7.49 -35.86 19.55
CA SER A 1147 8.54 -34.94 19.10
C SER A 1147 8.84 -35.09 17.59
N HIS A 1148 9.44 -34.06 16.99
CA HIS A 1148 9.91 -34.14 15.60
C HIS A 1148 10.96 -35.26 15.43
N ASP A 1149 11.81 -35.52 16.44
CA ASP A 1149 12.80 -36.61 16.45
C ASP A 1149 12.19 -38.02 16.52
N ASP A 1150 10.96 -38.15 17.04
CA ASP A 1150 10.21 -39.42 17.06
C ASP A 1150 9.55 -39.71 15.70
N LEU A 1151 9.19 -38.66 14.95
CA LEU A 1151 8.61 -38.76 13.60
C LEU A 1151 9.69 -38.85 12.51
N VAL A 1152 10.69 -37.97 12.54
CA VAL A 1152 11.78 -37.84 11.56
C VAL A 1152 13.05 -38.40 12.17
N ARG A 1153 13.26 -39.70 11.99
CA ARG A 1153 14.32 -40.44 12.68
C ARG A 1153 15.69 -40.18 12.07
N LYS A 1154 16.64 -39.72 12.90
CA LYS A 1154 18.05 -39.55 12.52
C LYS A 1154 18.79 -40.83 12.08
N ASP A 1155 18.19 -42.02 12.23
CA ASP A 1155 18.73 -43.28 11.71
C ASP A 1155 18.15 -43.71 10.35
N GLY A 1156 17.36 -42.84 9.70
CA GLY A 1156 16.84 -43.02 8.34
C GLY A 1156 15.82 -44.16 8.17
N LYS A 1157 15.39 -44.78 9.27
CA LYS A 1157 14.41 -45.87 9.25
C LYS A 1157 12.99 -45.31 9.20
N GLU A 1158 12.06 -46.15 8.73
CA GLU A 1158 10.64 -45.84 8.83
C GLU A 1158 10.22 -45.59 10.30
N SER A 1159 9.34 -44.61 10.47
CA SER A 1159 8.67 -44.30 11.73
C SER A 1159 7.27 -44.90 11.73
N MET A 1160 6.77 -45.30 12.89
CA MET A 1160 5.46 -45.96 13.02
C MET A 1160 4.66 -45.38 14.19
N LEU A 1161 3.41 -45.01 13.92
CA LEU A 1161 2.38 -44.74 14.92
C LEU A 1161 1.29 -45.81 14.81
N GLU A 1162 1.08 -46.58 15.88
CA GLU A 1162 0.10 -47.67 15.95
C GLU A 1162 -1.04 -47.27 16.91
N PHE A 1163 -2.13 -46.74 16.35
CA PHE A 1163 -3.30 -46.31 17.12
C PHE A 1163 -4.29 -47.47 17.31
N THR A 1164 -4.75 -47.71 18.53
CA THR A 1164 -5.95 -48.51 18.82
C THR A 1164 -7.10 -47.55 19.12
N MET A 1165 -8.22 -47.69 18.43
CA MET A 1165 -9.35 -46.76 18.42
C MET A 1165 -10.61 -47.40 19.03
N GLY A 1166 -11.68 -46.62 19.25
CA GLY A 1166 -12.90 -47.14 19.86
C GLY A 1166 -14.00 -46.13 20.18
N ALA A 1167 -15.17 -46.67 20.54
CA ALA A 1167 -16.41 -45.92 20.76
C ALA A 1167 -16.41 -44.98 21.98
N LYS A 1168 -15.54 -45.22 22.96
CA LYS A 1168 -15.57 -44.54 24.26
C LYS A 1168 -14.36 -43.64 24.43
N ALA A 1169 -14.58 -42.41 24.86
CA ALA A 1169 -13.54 -41.55 25.37
C ALA A 1169 -12.78 -42.24 26.51
N LEU A 1170 -11.45 -42.14 26.49
CA LEU A 1170 -10.56 -42.72 27.48
C LEU A 1170 -9.49 -41.70 27.87
N GLU A 1171 -9.15 -41.67 29.16
CA GLU A 1171 -8.04 -40.89 29.72
C GLU A 1171 -6.72 -41.67 29.54
N TRP A 1172 -6.36 -41.98 28.29
CA TRP A 1172 -5.16 -42.77 27.94
C TRP A 1172 -3.86 -41.96 28.09
N ASP A 1173 -3.99 -40.62 28.03
CA ASP A 1173 -2.93 -39.64 28.09
C ASP A 1173 -2.48 -39.36 29.54
N SER A 1174 -1.89 -40.37 30.19
CA SER A 1174 -1.40 -40.34 31.57
C SER A 1174 0.07 -39.93 31.75
N GLY A 1175 0.83 -39.82 30.67
CA GLY A 1175 2.26 -39.49 30.64
C GLY A 1175 2.55 -37.98 30.72
N GLU A 1176 3.80 -37.60 30.47
CA GLU A 1176 4.22 -36.19 30.48
C GLU A 1176 3.42 -35.33 29.49
N LEU A 1177 2.87 -34.21 29.98
CA LEU A 1177 2.20 -33.18 29.17
C LEU A 1177 3.17 -32.56 28.13
N PRO A 1178 2.65 -31.90 27.07
CA PRO A 1178 3.50 -31.24 26.09
C PRO A 1178 4.32 -30.12 26.77
N PRO A 1179 5.59 -29.92 26.36
CA PRO A 1179 6.48 -28.99 27.05
C PRO A 1179 5.99 -27.54 26.93
N SER A 1180 6.37 -26.70 27.90
CA SER A 1180 6.18 -25.25 27.87
C SER A 1180 7.55 -24.55 27.98
N PRO A 1181 8.37 -24.56 26.92
CA PRO A 1181 9.75 -24.09 26.95
C PRO A 1181 9.92 -22.57 27.13
N GLY A 1182 8.83 -21.80 27.09
CA GLY A 1182 8.79 -20.37 27.41
C GLY A 1182 8.51 -20.03 28.87
N THR A 1183 8.23 -21.02 29.72
CA THR A 1183 7.98 -20.83 31.16
C THR A 1183 9.26 -20.40 31.90
N LEU A 1184 9.12 -19.47 32.85
CA LEU A 1184 10.17 -18.84 33.67
C LEU A 1184 9.98 -19.11 35.17
#